data_AF-A0A412N8F6-F1
#
_entry.id   AF-A0A412N8F6-F1
#
_cell.length_a   1.000
_cell.length_b   1.000
_cell.length_c   1.000
_cell.angle_alpha   90.00
_cell.angle_beta   90.00
_cell.angle_gamma   90.00
#
_symmetry.space_group_name_H-M   'P 1'
#
loop_
_entity.id
_entity.type
_entity.pdbx_description
1 polymer ?
#
loop_
_entity_poly.entity_id
_entity_poly.type
_entity_poly.pdbx_seq_one_letter_code
_entity_poly.pdbx_strand_id
1 'polypeptide(L)'
;MYQENELKKLYERLKAQYPQYQLEFSGDSLILKRPYCKVEVNQSGVKIYVNGNLYDQFTSEYVDDLDDLYELIEAFLLDLQHAGMKQGNETYIFATKQAAKMGSRFLIGIAMCFTILMIGLITANSPWLFLLIFLLPAASLLMLKQMQKKIFQRCWICPACGQPLPMGGKGHRCEMAYVSQCPHCAHVLEQPPELATIQTEYAPQKPLEPPHDLPTPGSKWPCMIAGGITTAFALLLLPLIFIPDGNEPLDMVGVWTGVVLLLILLGFGLMLLFCRHKEPEEMQQPIVIVRERKIVAVFGIIQWVLSLVMMLTAVIVAGTPPFDAGSTFVCTLLGLPFMLLGVWMLLAGRNRTLFVFRDNSMWYISSWGRKWEFAPGQVTSVWLTANRSLHLRNKDGKKLASIETNMRGIPRFAEWLESTNLTATLTPNMEKQTKQADQEESTVQWREEYRTRWHDHIKGIRIELWVVIVLFAIGVLIPIPLYLFADAKFTTVMKIGALAPIPFLIFCLVFAPVLLFDDRPKNATPEWNAMHIKMPIILVMLIGLLYISQIHYFWGGWILQEADGNWGWLVRVLTIATVLTVLLILRTPKRMRLNAGFFMAIIGLFAAVGLHYCVNAALIGPPQHYPAVVVDSHADDPDVDDGYELTIVMNNGKETELAVTEKIYEMAMNGEPLEICHRESPFGVVFLGIHMPSTE
;
A
#
# COMPACT_ATOMS: atom_id res chain seq x y z
N MET A 1 -46.23 -5.15 24.34
CA MET A 1 -46.17 -4.61 25.73
C MET A 1 -45.30 -5.56 26.55
N TYR A 2 -44.16 -5.09 27.06
CA TYR A 2 -43.17 -5.98 27.70
C TYR A 2 -43.69 -6.59 29.00
N GLN A 3 -43.54 -7.90 29.15
CA GLN A 3 -43.90 -8.61 30.37
C GLN A 3 -42.76 -8.54 31.41
N GLU A 4 -43.09 -8.61 32.71
CA GLU A 4 -42.10 -8.61 33.81
C GLU A 4 -40.97 -9.64 33.60
N ASN A 5 -41.31 -10.83 33.08
CA ASN A 5 -40.33 -11.88 32.78
C ASN A 5 -39.35 -11.51 31.65
N GLU A 6 -39.76 -10.68 30.69
CA GLU A 6 -38.94 -10.23 29.57
C GLU A 6 -37.97 -9.13 30.03
N LEU A 7 -38.48 -8.15 30.78
CA LEU A 7 -37.65 -7.10 31.39
C LEU A 7 -36.61 -7.68 32.37
N LYS A 8 -36.96 -8.77 33.08
CA LYS A 8 -36.01 -9.51 33.92
C LYS A 8 -34.90 -10.19 33.12
N LYS A 9 -35.18 -10.72 31.93
CA LYS A 9 -34.15 -11.29 31.03
C LYS A 9 -33.22 -10.18 30.52
N LEU A 10 -33.78 -9.04 30.13
CA LEU A 10 -32.99 -7.87 29.70
C LEU A 10 -32.08 -7.35 30.82
N TYR A 11 -32.58 -7.29 32.06
CA TYR A 11 -31.79 -6.93 33.25
C TYR A 11 -30.57 -7.84 33.41
N GLU A 12 -30.76 -9.16 33.41
CA GLU A 12 -29.65 -10.12 33.60
C GLU A 12 -28.63 -10.04 32.44
N ARG A 13 -29.09 -9.83 31.21
CA ARG A 13 -28.22 -9.65 30.03
C ARG A 13 -27.39 -8.38 30.13
N LEU A 14 -28.02 -7.23 30.43
CA LEU A 14 -27.33 -5.95 30.61
C LEU A 14 -26.35 -5.99 31.79
N LYS A 15 -26.70 -6.68 32.88
CA LYS A 15 -25.84 -6.83 34.05
C LYS A 15 -24.62 -7.71 33.78
N ALA A 16 -24.77 -8.77 32.97
CA ALA A 16 -23.66 -9.62 32.56
C ALA A 16 -22.69 -8.90 31.61
N GLN A 17 -23.22 -8.11 30.66
CA GLN A 17 -22.41 -7.41 29.64
C GLN A 17 -21.78 -6.11 30.18
N TYR A 18 -22.49 -5.41 31.08
CA TYR A 18 -22.06 -4.13 31.65
C TYR A 18 -22.13 -4.11 33.19
N PRO A 19 -21.31 -4.93 33.88
CA PRO A 19 -21.31 -5.03 35.35
C PRO A 19 -20.96 -3.72 36.06
N GLN A 20 -20.34 -2.77 35.36
CA GLN A 20 -19.97 -1.45 35.85
C GLN A 20 -21.13 -0.43 35.89
N TYR A 21 -22.29 -0.74 35.31
CA TYR A 21 -23.44 0.17 35.28
C TYR A 21 -24.38 -0.06 36.47
N GLN A 22 -24.98 1.01 36.97
CA GLN A 22 -25.94 0.92 38.05
C GLN A 22 -27.31 0.58 37.47
N LEU A 23 -27.68 -0.70 37.56
CA LEU A 23 -28.95 -1.23 37.09
C LEU A 23 -29.90 -1.45 38.26
N GLU A 24 -31.10 -0.88 38.17
CA GLU A 24 -32.20 -1.04 39.12
C GLU A 24 -33.38 -1.71 38.40
N PHE A 25 -33.95 -2.74 39.02
CA PHE A 25 -35.13 -3.44 38.51
C PHE A 25 -36.25 -3.37 39.55
N SER A 26 -37.42 -2.89 39.14
CA SER A 26 -38.60 -2.73 39.99
C SER A 26 -39.82 -3.25 39.25
N GLY A 27 -39.98 -4.58 39.20
CA GLY A 27 -41.14 -5.32 38.67
C GLY A 27 -41.51 -4.98 37.23
N ASP A 28 -42.17 -3.84 37.04
CA ASP A 28 -42.65 -3.32 35.76
C ASP A 28 -41.71 -2.30 35.09
N SER A 29 -40.54 -2.05 35.69
CA SER A 29 -39.56 -1.08 35.17
C SER A 29 -38.11 -1.47 35.38
N LEU A 30 -37.27 -1.12 34.41
CA LEU A 30 -35.81 -1.25 34.44
C LEU A 30 -35.20 0.13 34.28
N ILE A 31 -34.28 0.48 35.18
CA ILE A 31 -33.55 1.75 35.13
C ILE A 31 -32.06 1.46 35.05
N LEU A 32 -31.41 1.95 34.00
CA LEU A 32 -29.97 1.93 33.83
C LEU A 32 -29.43 3.35 34.08
N LYS A 33 -28.56 3.50 35.07
CA LYS A 33 -27.88 4.76 35.40
C LYS A 33 -26.40 4.67 35.08
N ARG A 34 -25.91 5.72 34.42
CA ARG A 34 -24.50 5.98 34.09
C ARG A 34 -24.19 7.47 34.38
N PRO A 35 -22.92 7.87 34.62
CA PRO A 35 -22.58 9.30 34.62
C PRO A 35 -23.13 9.98 33.36
N TYR A 36 -23.89 11.07 33.55
CA TYR A 36 -24.54 11.85 32.49
C TYR A 36 -25.62 11.14 31.67
N CYS A 37 -26.03 9.93 32.03
CA CYS A 37 -27.00 9.16 31.24
C CYS A 37 -27.95 8.33 32.12
N LYS A 38 -29.23 8.32 31.77
CA LYS A 38 -30.24 7.47 32.41
C LYS A 38 -31.13 6.86 31.33
N VAL A 39 -31.34 5.56 31.37
CA VAL A 39 -32.32 4.88 30.52
C VAL A 39 -33.39 4.29 31.42
N GLU A 40 -34.65 4.59 31.13
CA GLU A 40 -35.82 4.04 31.82
C GLU A 40 -36.63 3.22 30.82
N VAL A 41 -36.85 1.95 31.13
CA VAL A 41 -37.68 1.04 30.34
C VAL A 41 -38.88 0.65 31.19
N ASN A 42 -40.07 0.76 30.62
CA ASN A 42 -41.31 0.33 31.26
C ASN A 42 -42.29 -0.23 30.21
N GLN A 43 -43.50 -0.60 30.63
CA GLN A 43 -44.53 -1.13 29.73
C GLN A 43 -44.95 -0.17 28.60
N SER A 44 -44.75 1.14 28.79
CA SER A 44 -45.06 2.18 27.78
C SER A 44 -43.96 2.39 26.74
N GLY A 45 -42.76 1.83 26.96
CA GLY A 45 -41.61 1.96 26.06
C GLY A 45 -40.33 2.39 26.78
N VAL A 46 -39.46 3.10 26.07
CA VAL A 46 -38.11 3.49 26.52
C VAL A 46 -37.98 4.99 26.58
N LYS A 47 -37.41 5.51 27.66
CA LYS A 47 -36.99 6.91 27.78
C LYS A 47 -35.50 6.97 28.04
N ILE A 48 -34.82 7.76 27.23
CA ILE A 48 -33.38 7.96 27.29
C ILE A 48 -33.13 9.39 27.71
N TYR A 49 -32.29 9.58 28.72
CA TYR A 49 -31.91 10.89 29.24
C TYR A 49 -30.40 11.06 29.16
N VAL A 50 -29.97 12.25 28.74
CA VAL A 50 -28.56 12.67 28.70
C VAL A 50 -28.42 14.00 29.42
N ASN A 51 -27.43 14.13 30.30
CA ASN A 51 -27.19 15.31 31.15
C ASN A 51 -28.43 15.75 31.97
N GLY A 52 -29.32 14.82 32.30
CA GLY A 52 -30.56 15.09 33.03
C GLY A 52 -31.74 15.56 32.16
N ASN A 53 -31.53 15.78 30.86
CA ASN A 53 -32.58 16.13 29.90
C ASN A 53 -33.05 14.89 29.14
N LEU A 54 -34.33 14.84 28.77
CA LEU A 54 -34.85 13.79 27.89
C LEU A 54 -34.18 13.93 26.52
N TYR A 55 -33.45 12.89 26.12
CA TYR A 55 -32.74 12.78 24.85
C TYR A 55 -33.65 12.16 23.78
N ASP A 56 -34.30 11.05 24.11
CA ASP A 56 -35.20 10.35 23.18
C ASP A 56 -36.26 9.53 23.94
N GLN A 57 -37.39 9.25 23.28
CA GLN A 57 -38.46 8.41 23.80
C GLN A 57 -39.09 7.55 22.69
N PHE A 58 -39.04 6.24 22.89
CA PHE A 58 -39.65 5.25 22.01
C PHE A 58 -40.86 4.63 22.69
N THR A 59 -41.97 4.49 21.96
CA THR A 59 -43.14 3.76 22.45
C THR A 59 -42.97 2.26 22.24
N SER A 60 -43.66 1.44 23.03
CA SER A 60 -43.65 -0.02 22.88
C SER A 60 -44.34 -0.54 21.61
N GLU A 61 -44.88 0.34 20.75
CA GLU A 61 -45.33 0.04 19.40
C GLU A 61 -44.21 0.14 18.36
N TYR A 62 -43.17 0.94 18.64
CA TYR A 62 -42.04 1.16 17.71
C TYR A 62 -40.89 0.18 17.96
N VAL A 63 -40.80 -0.33 19.18
CA VAL A 63 -39.84 -1.35 19.61
C VAL A 63 -40.66 -2.41 20.31
N ASP A 64 -41.03 -3.48 19.62
CA ASP A 64 -41.97 -4.49 20.13
C ASP A 64 -41.28 -5.79 20.60
N ASP A 65 -40.04 -6.05 20.16
CA ASP A 65 -39.20 -7.16 20.61
C ASP A 65 -38.13 -6.73 21.67
N LEU A 66 -37.76 -7.69 22.52
CA LEU A 66 -36.73 -7.58 23.55
C LEU A 66 -35.32 -7.45 22.96
N ASP A 67 -35.05 -8.11 21.83
CA ASP A 67 -33.75 -8.04 21.15
C ASP A 67 -33.56 -6.66 20.52
N ASP A 68 -34.56 -6.11 19.84
CA ASP A 68 -34.53 -4.74 19.29
C ASP A 68 -34.36 -3.69 20.40
N LEU A 69 -35.02 -3.90 21.54
CA LEU A 69 -34.86 -3.07 22.74
C LEU A 69 -33.43 -3.14 23.29
N TYR A 70 -32.83 -4.33 23.33
CA TYR A 70 -31.44 -4.51 23.74
C TYR A 70 -30.49 -3.83 22.75
N GLU A 71 -30.67 -4.03 21.44
CA GLU A 71 -29.86 -3.42 20.39
C GLU A 71 -29.94 -1.89 20.41
N LEU A 72 -31.13 -1.33 20.65
CA LEU A 72 -31.32 0.12 20.79
C LEU A 72 -30.53 0.67 21.98
N ILE A 73 -30.63 0.01 23.14
CA ILE A 73 -29.88 0.41 24.35
C ILE A 73 -28.38 0.25 24.11
N GLU A 74 -27.94 -0.84 23.48
CA GLU A 74 -26.54 -1.10 23.16
C GLU A 74 -25.97 -0.10 22.15
N ALA A 75 -26.70 0.18 21.07
CA ALA A 75 -26.32 1.17 20.06
C ALA A 75 -26.17 2.56 20.69
N PHE A 76 -27.13 2.97 21.52
CA PHE A 76 -27.05 4.24 22.25
C PHE A 76 -25.86 4.28 23.24
N LEU A 77 -25.60 3.20 23.96
CA LEU A 77 -24.44 3.11 24.85
C LEU A 77 -23.11 3.16 24.07
N LEU A 78 -23.06 2.54 22.89
CA LEU A 78 -21.91 2.55 21.97
C LEU A 78 -21.71 3.92 21.32
N ASP A 79 -22.79 4.64 21.03
CA ASP A 79 -22.75 6.00 20.51
C ASP A 79 -22.28 7.00 21.57
N LEU A 80 -22.74 6.87 22.82
CA LEU A 80 -22.16 7.61 23.95
C LEU A 80 -20.67 7.29 24.15
N GLN A 81 -20.27 6.04 23.92
CA GLN A 81 -18.86 5.64 23.90
C GLN A 81 -18.11 6.22 22.69
N HIS A 82 -18.73 6.41 21.54
CA HIS A 82 -18.09 7.04 20.39
C HIS A 82 -17.99 8.56 20.52
N ALA A 83 -19.04 9.21 21.03
CA ALA A 83 -19.15 10.66 21.20
C ALA A 83 -18.23 11.20 22.31
N GLY A 84 -17.89 10.39 23.31
CA GLY A 84 -16.99 10.78 24.40
C GLY A 84 -15.74 9.90 24.61
N MET A 85 -15.60 8.74 23.95
CA MET A 85 -14.68 7.69 24.43
C MET A 85 -13.98 6.84 23.35
N LYS A 86 -13.36 7.48 22.34
CA LYS A 86 -12.24 6.81 21.63
C LYS A 86 -10.85 7.13 22.19
N GLN A 87 -10.70 8.18 23.01
CA GLN A 87 -9.37 8.62 23.48
C GLN A 87 -9.20 8.61 25.01
N GLY A 88 -10.27 8.43 25.80
CA GLY A 88 -10.24 8.45 27.27
C GLY A 88 -10.34 9.87 27.85
N ASN A 89 -10.39 10.01 29.18
CA ASN A 89 -10.41 11.34 29.82
C ASN A 89 -9.13 12.16 29.52
N GLU A 90 -9.17 13.49 29.70
CA GLU A 90 -8.03 14.36 29.35
C GLU A 90 -6.73 13.96 30.05
N THR A 91 -6.82 13.51 31.31
CA THR A 91 -5.67 13.01 32.08
C THR A 91 -5.07 11.76 31.45
N TYR A 92 -5.92 10.86 30.92
CA TYR A 92 -5.52 9.61 30.27
C TYR A 92 -4.89 9.90 28.90
N ILE A 93 -5.50 10.80 28.12
CA ILE A 93 -4.97 11.29 26.85
C ILE A 93 -3.61 11.94 27.06
N PHE A 94 -3.48 12.79 28.08
CA PHE A 94 -2.23 13.47 28.39
C PHE A 94 -1.12 12.47 28.75
N ALA A 95 -1.41 11.52 29.65
CA ALA A 95 -0.46 10.49 30.06
C ALA A 95 -0.03 9.58 28.90
N THR A 96 -0.97 9.14 28.07
CA THR A 96 -0.69 8.32 26.87
C THR A 96 0.11 9.09 25.81
N LYS A 97 -0.27 10.33 25.51
CA LYS A 97 0.43 11.19 24.54
C LYS A 97 1.86 11.51 24.99
N GLN A 98 2.06 11.75 26.28
CA GLN A 98 3.39 12.00 26.83
C GLN A 98 4.27 10.74 26.80
N ALA A 99 3.71 9.56 27.10
CA ALA A 99 4.40 8.29 26.97
C ALA A 99 4.77 7.97 25.51
N ALA A 100 3.86 8.21 24.57
CA ALA A 100 4.09 8.02 23.14
C ALA A 100 5.17 8.97 22.60
N LYS A 101 5.13 10.26 22.98
CA LYS A 101 6.13 11.26 22.56
C LYS A 101 7.53 10.92 23.06
N MET A 102 7.66 10.51 24.32
CA MET A 102 8.96 10.14 24.89
C MET A 102 9.46 8.80 24.37
N GLY A 103 8.56 7.82 24.21
CA GLY A 103 8.88 6.52 23.62
C GLY A 103 9.34 6.65 22.17
N SER A 104 8.68 7.49 21.37
CA SER A 104 9.09 7.77 19.98
C SER A 104 10.48 8.42 19.92
N ARG A 105 10.76 9.43 20.76
CA ARG A 105 12.10 10.04 20.84
C ARG A 105 13.19 9.04 21.22
N PHE A 106 12.89 8.13 22.15
CA PHE A 106 13.81 7.07 22.53
C PHE A 106 14.06 6.07 21.40
N LEU A 107 13.01 5.64 20.71
CA LEU A 107 13.14 4.74 19.56
C LEU A 107 13.93 5.37 18.41
N ILE A 108 13.73 6.67 18.15
CA ILE A 108 14.54 7.42 17.17
C ILE A 108 16.01 7.46 17.60
N GLY A 109 16.30 7.70 18.88
CA GLY A 109 17.65 7.65 19.43
C GLY A 109 18.31 6.28 19.29
N ILE A 110 17.58 5.21 19.59
CA ILE A 110 18.06 3.82 19.43
C ILE A 110 18.26 3.48 17.95
N ALA A 111 17.37 3.92 17.06
CA ALA A 111 17.52 3.74 15.62
C ALA A 111 18.80 4.42 15.10
N MET A 112 19.10 5.64 15.56
CA MET A 112 20.37 6.32 15.23
C MET A 112 21.60 5.56 15.77
N CYS A 113 21.56 5.07 17.01
CA CYS A 113 22.63 4.22 17.53
C CYS A 113 22.78 2.92 16.73
N PHE A 114 21.67 2.32 16.32
CA PHE A 114 21.66 1.10 15.52
C PHE A 114 22.23 1.35 14.13
N THR A 115 21.91 2.47 13.47
CA THR A 115 22.53 2.84 12.19
C THR A 115 24.03 3.08 12.32
N ILE A 116 24.49 3.71 13.41
CA ILE A 116 25.93 3.91 13.68
C ILE A 116 26.61 2.54 13.91
N LEU A 117 25.96 1.63 14.63
CA LEU A 117 26.44 0.26 14.85
C LEU A 117 26.53 -0.54 13.54
N MET A 118 25.56 -0.40 12.64
CA MET A 118 25.57 -1.05 11.33
C MET A 118 26.70 -0.49 10.45
N ILE A 119 26.90 0.83 10.44
CA ILE A 119 28.03 1.46 9.73
C ILE A 119 29.36 0.96 10.32
N GLY A 120 29.47 0.86 11.65
CA GLY A 120 30.63 0.30 12.34
C GLY A 120 30.89 -1.19 12.04
N LEU A 121 29.83 -1.99 11.86
CA LEU A 121 29.93 -3.40 11.48
C LEU A 121 30.49 -3.56 10.06
N ILE A 122 30.00 -2.73 9.13
CA ILE A 122 30.44 -2.72 7.73
C ILE A 122 31.89 -2.28 7.64
N THR A 123 32.30 -1.27 8.42
CA THR A 123 33.66 -0.69 8.36
C THR A 123 34.71 -1.47 9.14
N ALA A 124 34.37 -2.13 10.25
CA ALA A 124 35.36 -2.76 11.14
C ALA A 124 35.39 -4.30 11.07
N ASN A 125 34.48 -4.92 10.31
CA ASN A 125 34.33 -6.37 10.12
C ASN A 125 34.53 -7.21 11.40
N SER A 126 34.05 -6.70 12.55
CA SER A 126 34.32 -7.31 13.85
C SER A 126 33.14 -8.16 14.35
N PRO A 127 33.36 -9.45 14.69
CA PRO A 127 32.30 -10.36 15.11
C PRO A 127 31.67 -10.00 16.47
N TRP A 128 32.30 -9.14 17.27
CA TRP A 128 31.74 -8.66 18.54
C TRP A 128 30.61 -7.64 18.35
N LEU A 129 30.60 -6.88 17.25
CA LEU A 129 29.53 -5.94 16.92
C LEU A 129 28.23 -6.66 16.53
N PHE A 130 28.30 -7.91 16.02
CA PHE A 130 27.12 -8.74 15.75
C PHE A 130 26.30 -9.04 17.01
N LEU A 131 26.94 -9.26 18.16
CA LEU A 131 26.23 -9.47 19.43
C LEU A 131 25.44 -8.22 19.86
N LEU A 132 25.98 -7.02 19.59
CA LEU A 132 25.32 -5.75 19.91
C LEU A 132 24.08 -5.50 19.05
N ILE A 133 24.01 -6.02 17.83
CA ILE A 133 22.84 -5.95 16.95
C ILE A 133 21.63 -6.66 17.56
N PHE A 134 21.84 -7.78 18.27
CA PHE A 134 20.75 -8.51 18.92
C PHE A 134 20.46 -8.00 20.34
N LEU A 135 21.49 -7.54 21.07
CA LEU A 135 21.34 -7.08 22.45
C LEU A 135 20.71 -5.68 22.55
N LEU A 136 21.01 -4.77 21.63
CA LEU A 136 20.54 -3.38 21.67
C LEU A 136 19.01 -3.26 21.52
N PRO A 137 18.34 -3.98 20.58
CA PRO A 137 16.88 -4.01 20.51
C PRO A 137 16.24 -4.59 21.76
N ALA A 138 16.75 -5.71 22.29
CA ALA A 138 16.22 -6.35 23.49
C ALA A 138 16.33 -5.45 24.75
N ALA A 139 17.50 -4.82 24.95
CA ALA A 139 17.72 -3.88 26.04
C ALA A 139 16.86 -2.61 25.90
N SER A 140 16.66 -2.13 24.67
CA SER A 140 15.82 -0.96 24.39
C SER A 140 14.35 -1.20 24.76
N LEU A 141 13.83 -2.41 24.56
CA LEU A 141 12.46 -2.76 24.96
C LEU A 141 12.28 -2.75 26.49
N LEU A 142 13.28 -3.21 27.23
CA LEU A 142 13.28 -3.17 28.70
C LEU A 142 13.32 -1.72 29.21
N MET A 143 14.16 -0.87 28.63
CA MET A 143 14.26 0.54 28.99
C MET A 143 13.00 1.33 28.61
N LEU A 144 12.41 1.05 27.43
CA LEU A 144 11.15 1.64 26.99
C LEU A 144 10.01 1.32 27.98
N LYS A 145 9.95 0.08 28.45
CA LYS A 145 8.98 -0.36 29.45
C LYS A 145 9.16 0.34 30.80
N GLN A 146 10.39 0.50 31.27
CA GLN A 146 10.67 1.24 32.51
C GLN A 146 10.34 2.73 32.38
N MET A 147 10.63 3.33 31.23
CA MET A 147 10.30 4.73 30.95
C MET A 147 8.79 4.96 30.91
N GLN A 148 8.03 4.12 30.22
CA GLN A 148 6.56 4.21 30.19
C GLN A 148 5.97 4.13 31.60
N LYS A 149 6.47 3.20 32.44
CA LYS A 149 6.03 3.10 33.85
C LYS A 149 6.28 4.38 34.63
N LYS A 150 7.49 4.97 34.53
CA LYS A 150 7.81 6.24 35.21
C LYS A 150 6.95 7.41 34.71
N ILE A 151 6.66 7.45 33.40
CA ILE A 151 5.81 8.50 32.82
C ILE A 151 4.37 8.36 33.30
N PHE A 152 3.82 7.15 33.32
CA PHE A 152 2.48 6.93 33.86
C PHE A 152 2.39 7.28 35.34
N GLN A 153 3.38 6.91 36.16
CA GLN A 153 3.42 7.31 37.58
C GLN A 153 3.44 8.84 37.79
N ARG A 154 3.97 9.60 36.82
CA ARG A 154 4.09 11.06 36.91
C ARG A 154 2.89 11.80 36.29
N CYS A 155 2.26 11.23 35.27
CA CYS A 155 1.21 11.89 34.48
C CYS A 155 -0.20 11.34 34.76
N TRP A 156 -0.32 10.15 35.36
CA TRP A 156 -1.59 9.53 35.72
C TRP A 156 -1.98 9.90 37.17
N ILE A 157 -2.29 11.18 37.35
CA ILE A 157 -2.58 11.79 38.65
C ILE A 157 -3.88 12.58 38.53
N CYS A 158 -4.72 12.53 39.56
CA CYS A 158 -5.96 13.31 39.59
C CYS A 158 -5.65 14.82 39.63
N PRO A 159 -6.18 15.65 38.71
CA PRO A 159 -5.93 17.08 38.68
C PRO A 159 -6.50 17.83 39.90
N ALA A 160 -7.59 17.33 40.50
CA ALA A 160 -8.23 17.97 41.64
C ALA A 160 -7.53 17.70 42.99
N CYS A 161 -7.08 16.48 43.27
CA CYS A 161 -6.51 16.10 44.57
C CYS A 161 -5.02 15.73 44.54
N GLY A 162 -4.39 15.66 43.37
CA GLY A 162 -2.97 15.33 43.22
C GLY A 162 -2.59 13.89 43.57
N GLN A 163 -3.55 13.01 43.85
CA GLN A 163 -3.29 11.60 44.15
C GLN A 163 -3.16 10.78 42.87
N PRO A 164 -2.25 9.77 42.84
CA PRO A 164 -2.07 8.90 41.68
C PRO A 164 -3.33 8.06 41.43
N LEU A 165 -3.70 7.93 40.16
CA LEU A 165 -4.84 7.12 39.74
C LEU A 165 -4.43 5.64 39.62
N PRO A 166 -5.38 4.69 39.76
CA PRO A 166 -5.06 3.27 39.82
C PRO A 166 -4.39 2.76 38.54
N MET A 167 -3.45 1.82 38.71
CA MET A 167 -2.77 1.10 37.64
C MET A 167 -3.31 -0.34 37.59
N GLY A 168 -3.61 -0.83 36.40
CA GLY A 168 -4.15 -2.17 36.15
C GLY A 168 -3.09 -3.16 35.65
N GLY A 169 -3.39 -4.45 35.82
CA GLY A 169 -2.61 -5.57 35.28
C GLY A 169 -2.25 -6.61 36.35
N LYS A 170 -2.62 -7.88 36.13
CA LYS A 170 -2.04 -9.01 36.88
C LYS A 170 -0.67 -9.34 36.27
N GLY A 171 0.40 -9.22 37.05
CA GLY A 171 1.76 -9.61 36.66
C GLY A 171 2.65 -8.49 36.12
N HIS A 172 3.51 -8.81 35.15
CA HIS A 172 4.63 -7.96 34.70
C HIS A 172 4.25 -6.85 33.69
N ARG A 173 2.97 -6.58 33.42
CA ARG A 173 2.51 -5.50 32.52
C ARG A 173 1.95 -4.35 33.35
N CYS A 174 2.54 -3.15 33.22
CA CYS A 174 2.00 -1.93 33.82
C CYS A 174 1.07 -1.27 32.80
N GLU A 175 -0.24 -1.38 33.00
CA GLU A 175 -1.24 -0.68 32.21
C GLU A 175 -1.97 0.33 33.13
N MET A 176 -2.43 1.46 32.60
CA MET A 176 -3.26 2.38 33.38
C MET A 176 -4.66 1.76 33.53
N ALA A 177 -5.19 1.66 34.74
CA ALA A 177 -6.58 1.25 34.93
C ALA A 177 -7.47 2.45 34.66
N TYR A 178 -8.34 2.35 33.66
CA TYR A 178 -9.23 3.43 33.28
C TYR A 178 -10.21 3.74 34.42
N VAL A 179 -10.36 5.03 34.76
CA VAL A 179 -11.33 5.52 35.75
C VAL A 179 -12.03 6.77 35.25
N SER A 180 -13.37 6.78 35.31
CA SER A 180 -14.20 7.93 34.93
C SER A 180 -14.30 8.99 36.03
N GLN A 181 -14.09 8.57 37.28
CA GLN A 181 -14.08 9.42 38.47
C GLN A 181 -12.89 9.07 39.36
N CYS A 182 -12.35 10.07 40.05
CA CYS A 182 -11.25 9.84 40.99
C CYS A 182 -11.74 9.04 42.21
N PRO A 183 -11.17 7.87 42.52
CA PRO A 183 -11.59 7.06 43.67
C PRO A 183 -11.28 7.71 45.03
N HIS A 184 -10.43 8.74 45.05
CA HIS A 184 -10.02 9.42 46.29
C HIS A 184 -10.87 10.65 46.62
N CYS A 185 -11.31 11.41 45.62
CA CYS A 185 -12.03 12.67 45.84
C CYS A 185 -13.35 12.78 45.08
N ALA A 186 -13.78 11.72 44.38
CA ALA A 186 -14.97 11.67 43.54
C ALA A 186 -15.02 12.73 42.42
N HIS A 187 -13.91 13.43 42.15
CA HIS A 187 -13.83 14.38 41.06
C HIS A 187 -14.06 13.67 39.73
N VAL A 188 -15.00 14.19 38.94
CA VAL A 188 -15.33 13.63 37.63
C VAL A 188 -14.23 14.01 36.65
N LEU A 189 -13.57 13.01 36.06
CA LEU A 189 -12.46 13.21 35.13
C LEU A 189 -12.95 13.29 33.67
N GLU A 190 -14.18 12.86 33.40
CA GLU A 190 -14.81 12.87 32.08
C GLU A 190 -15.63 14.15 31.85
N GLN A 191 -15.49 14.76 30.68
CA GLN A 191 -16.36 15.87 30.26
C GLN A 191 -17.70 15.30 29.75
N PRO A 192 -18.83 15.99 30.00
CA PRO A 192 -20.13 15.58 29.48
C PRO A 192 -20.13 15.64 27.94
N PRO A 193 -20.69 14.64 27.23
CA PRO A 193 -20.80 14.70 25.78
C PRO A 193 -21.77 15.82 25.38
N GLU A 194 -21.34 16.71 24.48
CA GLU A 194 -22.21 17.67 23.81
C GLU A 194 -23.02 16.95 22.72
N LEU A 195 -24.12 16.31 23.13
CA LEU A 195 -25.13 15.79 22.21
C LEU A 195 -26.22 16.85 22.03
N ALA A 196 -26.48 17.24 20.78
CA ALA A 196 -27.58 18.13 20.45
C ALA A 196 -28.92 17.49 20.88
N THR A 197 -29.72 18.22 21.65
CA THR A 197 -31.09 17.83 22.00
C THR A 197 -31.94 17.91 20.74
N ILE A 198 -32.70 16.86 20.40
CA ILE A 198 -33.41 16.81 19.12
C ILE A 198 -34.50 17.87 19.04
N GLN A 199 -34.36 18.70 18.00
CA GLN A 199 -35.46 19.39 17.33
C GLN A 199 -36.47 18.34 16.85
N THR A 200 -37.68 18.39 17.37
CA THR A 200 -38.86 17.69 16.86
C THR A 200 -38.86 17.67 15.32
N GLU A 201 -39.00 16.49 14.74
CA GLU A 201 -38.89 16.15 13.31
C GLU A 201 -39.97 16.80 12.40
N TYR A 202 -40.61 17.88 12.84
CA TYR A 202 -41.57 18.66 12.08
C TYR A 202 -41.38 20.16 12.33
N ALA A 203 -40.22 20.69 11.93
CA ALA A 203 -40.03 22.13 11.73
C ALA A 203 -39.98 22.42 10.23
N PRO A 204 -40.70 23.45 9.72
CA PRO A 204 -40.63 23.81 8.30
C PRO A 204 -39.19 24.15 7.91
N GLN A 205 -38.74 23.65 6.76
CA GLN A 205 -37.38 23.79 6.20
C GLN A 205 -36.87 25.23 6.38
N LYS A 206 -35.99 25.43 7.36
CA LYS A 206 -35.35 26.72 7.62
C LYS A 206 -34.08 26.80 6.77
N PRO A 207 -33.80 27.91 6.06
CA PRO A 207 -32.59 28.06 5.27
C PRO A 207 -31.33 27.86 6.13
N LEU A 208 -30.34 27.12 5.62
CA LEU A 208 -29.05 26.91 6.29
C LEU A 208 -28.39 28.24 6.65
N GLU A 209 -28.15 28.47 7.93
CA GLU A 209 -27.43 29.65 8.40
C GLU A 209 -25.94 29.59 7.97
N PRO A 210 -25.28 30.75 7.70
CA PRO A 210 -23.87 30.76 7.35
C PRO A 210 -23.00 30.33 8.54
N PRO A 211 -22.15 29.31 8.41
CA PRO A 211 -21.28 28.87 9.51
C PRO A 211 -20.14 29.89 9.75
N HIS A 212 -19.62 29.90 10.98
CA HIS A 212 -18.43 30.70 11.33
C HIS A 212 -17.11 30.09 10.81
N ASP A 213 -17.09 28.80 10.43
CA ASP A 213 -15.87 28.08 10.02
C ASP A 213 -16.01 27.43 8.62
N LEU A 214 -15.79 28.21 7.56
CA LEU A 214 -15.73 27.70 6.19
C LEU A 214 -14.32 27.18 5.83
N PRO A 215 -14.19 26.12 4.99
CA PRO A 215 -12.90 25.61 4.57
C PRO A 215 -11.98 26.68 3.95
N THR A 216 -10.84 26.90 4.58
CA THR A 216 -9.83 27.86 4.12
C THR A 216 -9.19 27.44 2.80
N PRO A 217 -8.81 28.43 1.95
CA PRO A 217 -8.12 28.16 0.70
C PRO A 217 -6.83 27.37 0.88
N GLY A 218 -6.49 26.57 -0.15
CA GLY A 218 -5.22 25.85 -0.21
C GLY A 218 -4.02 26.80 -0.23
N SER A 219 -2.88 26.35 0.28
CA SER A 219 -1.65 27.15 0.23
C SER A 219 -1.21 27.38 -1.21
N LYS A 220 -0.77 28.61 -1.51
CA LYS A 220 -0.25 29.00 -2.84
C LYS A 220 1.19 28.53 -3.07
N TRP A 221 1.92 28.27 -1.97
CA TRP A 221 3.35 27.97 -1.98
C TRP A 221 3.73 26.75 -2.83
N PRO A 222 3.03 25.60 -2.75
CA PRO A 222 3.40 24.41 -3.55
C PRO A 222 3.47 24.68 -5.06
N CYS A 223 2.47 25.36 -5.61
CA CYS A 223 2.46 25.70 -7.04
C CYS A 223 3.50 26.76 -7.40
N MET A 224 3.74 27.75 -6.52
CA MET A 224 4.74 28.79 -6.78
C MET A 224 6.16 28.23 -6.78
N ILE A 225 6.50 27.38 -5.80
CA ILE A 225 7.81 26.72 -5.73
C ILE A 225 8.00 25.78 -6.92
N ALA A 226 7.06 24.85 -7.14
CA ALA A 226 7.18 23.86 -8.21
C ALA A 226 7.22 24.52 -9.60
N GLY A 227 6.34 25.50 -9.84
CA GLY A 227 6.31 26.27 -11.09
C GLY A 227 7.57 27.10 -11.29
N GLY A 228 8.06 27.75 -10.23
CA GLY A 228 9.28 28.55 -10.25
C GLY A 228 10.52 27.70 -10.56
N ILE A 229 10.69 26.57 -9.87
CA ILE A 229 11.79 25.63 -10.09
C ILE A 229 11.75 25.05 -11.51
N THR A 230 10.59 24.57 -11.97
CA THR A 230 10.44 23.99 -13.32
C THR A 230 10.77 25.02 -14.39
N THR A 231 10.28 26.26 -14.23
CA THR A 231 10.56 27.37 -15.17
C THR A 231 12.04 27.74 -15.16
N ALA A 232 12.67 27.83 -13.98
CA ALA A 232 14.08 28.17 -13.85
C ALA A 232 14.98 27.12 -14.52
N PHE A 233 14.75 25.82 -14.27
CA PHE A 233 15.50 24.75 -14.94
C PHE A 233 15.30 24.76 -16.46
N ALA A 234 14.06 24.94 -16.92
CA ALA A 234 13.78 24.99 -18.36
C ALA A 234 14.51 26.15 -19.04
N LEU A 235 14.49 27.36 -18.43
CA LEU A 235 15.17 28.54 -18.97
C LEU A 235 16.70 28.45 -18.87
N LEU A 236 17.24 27.78 -17.85
CA LEU A 236 18.69 27.62 -17.66
C LEU A 236 19.27 26.57 -18.62
N LEU A 237 18.58 25.46 -18.83
CA LEU A 237 19.06 24.37 -19.70
C LEU A 237 18.84 24.65 -21.19
N LEU A 238 17.87 25.49 -21.55
CA LEU A 238 17.59 25.84 -22.95
C LEU A 238 18.78 26.46 -23.70
N PRO A 239 19.54 27.42 -23.16
CA PRO A 239 20.76 27.89 -23.83
C PRO A 239 21.91 26.89 -23.73
N LEU A 240 22.00 26.11 -22.64
CA LEU A 240 23.09 25.15 -22.41
C LEU A 240 23.09 24.00 -23.42
N ILE A 241 21.92 23.57 -23.91
CA ILE A 241 21.83 22.48 -24.90
C ILE A 241 22.44 22.84 -26.28
N PHE A 242 22.70 24.12 -26.53
CA PHE A 242 23.38 24.58 -27.75
C PHE A 242 24.90 24.74 -27.56
N ILE A 243 25.41 24.50 -26.35
CA ILE A 243 26.86 24.56 -26.07
C ILE A 243 27.45 23.18 -26.36
N PRO A 244 28.40 23.05 -27.30
CA PRO A 244 29.06 21.78 -27.57
C PRO A 244 29.93 21.36 -26.38
N ASP A 245 29.89 20.06 -26.04
CA ASP A 245 30.74 19.48 -25.00
C ASP A 245 32.10 19.11 -25.62
N GLY A 246 33.07 20.01 -25.50
CA GLY A 246 34.43 19.80 -26.04
C GLY A 246 34.52 19.83 -27.57
N ASN A 247 35.17 18.83 -28.16
CA ASN A 247 35.49 18.75 -29.60
C ASN A 247 34.46 17.96 -30.43
N GLU A 248 33.40 17.42 -29.80
CA GLU A 248 32.39 16.63 -30.51
C GLU A 248 31.30 17.54 -31.13
N PRO A 249 30.93 17.31 -32.41
CA PRO A 249 29.87 18.07 -33.04
C PRO A 249 28.51 17.75 -32.41
N LEU A 250 27.69 18.79 -32.21
CA LEU A 250 26.32 18.63 -31.72
C LEU A 250 25.51 17.71 -32.62
N ASP A 251 24.84 16.72 -32.03
CA ASP A 251 23.79 15.97 -32.72
C ASP A 251 22.51 16.81 -32.77
N MET A 252 22.23 17.37 -33.95
CA MET A 252 21.09 18.25 -34.15
C MET A 252 19.75 17.57 -33.82
N VAL A 253 19.63 16.25 -34.00
CA VAL A 253 18.38 15.52 -33.68
C VAL A 253 18.17 15.48 -32.16
N GLY A 254 19.24 15.21 -31.41
CA GLY A 254 19.23 15.25 -29.95
C GLY A 254 18.92 16.64 -29.41
N VAL A 255 19.57 17.67 -29.94
CA VAL A 255 19.34 19.08 -29.57
C VAL A 255 17.87 19.49 -29.80
N TRP A 256 17.30 19.20 -30.97
CA TRP A 256 15.89 19.50 -31.24
C TRP A 256 14.94 18.76 -30.29
N THR A 257 15.25 17.50 -29.98
CA THR A 257 14.46 16.70 -29.04
C THR A 257 14.50 17.30 -27.64
N GLY A 258 15.68 17.66 -27.13
CA GLY A 258 15.81 18.30 -25.83
C GLY A 258 15.15 19.69 -25.78
N VAL A 259 15.21 20.49 -26.85
CA VAL A 259 14.48 21.77 -26.94
C VAL A 259 12.97 21.57 -26.81
N VAL A 260 12.40 20.57 -27.51
CA VAL A 260 10.96 20.27 -27.40
C VAL A 260 10.58 19.88 -25.97
N LEU A 261 11.37 19.02 -25.31
CA LEU A 261 11.14 18.62 -23.93
C LEU A 261 11.22 19.81 -22.95
N LEU A 262 12.19 20.72 -23.16
CA LEU A 262 12.33 21.93 -22.36
C LEU A 262 11.17 22.90 -22.55
N LEU A 263 10.63 23.05 -23.76
CA LEU A 263 9.43 23.85 -24.02
C LEU A 263 8.18 23.27 -23.33
N ILE A 264 8.06 21.93 -23.29
CA ILE A 264 6.99 21.25 -22.55
C ILE A 264 7.12 21.52 -21.04
N LEU A 265 8.32 21.38 -20.48
CA LEU A 265 8.59 21.70 -19.06
C LEU A 265 8.30 23.16 -18.74
N LEU A 266 8.72 24.08 -19.61
CA LEU A 266 8.42 25.50 -19.49
C LEU A 266 6.90 25.74 -19.46
N GLY A 267 6.16 25.10 -20.37
CA GLY A 267 4.69 25.14 -20.39
C GLY A 267 4.08 24.71 -19.05
N PHE A 268 4.53 23.60 -18.47
CA PHE A 268 4.05 23.16 -17.15
C PHE A 268 4.42 24.11 -16.02
N GLY A 269 5.64 24.65 -16.03
CA GLY A 269 6.10 25.66 -15.07
C GLY A 269 5.23 26.91 -15.09
N LEU A 270 4.96 27.45 -16.29
CA LEU A 270 4.08 28.59 -16.50
C LEU A 270 2.64 28.29 -16.08
N MET A 271 2.12 27.10 -16.40
CA MET A 271 0.76 26.70 -15.96
C MET A 271 0.64 26.71 -14.43
N LEU A 272 1.62 26.18 -13.69
CA LEU A 272 1.64 26.20 -12.22
C LEU A 272 1.71 27.64 -11.66
N LEU A 273 2.44 28.53 -12.34
CA LEU A 273 2.60 29.91 -11.92
C LEU A 273 1.35 30.76 -12.22
N PHE A 274 0.72 30.58 -13.38
CA PHE A 274 -0.29 31.50 -13.93
C PHE A 274 -1.73 30.97 -13.94
N CYS A 275 -1.98 29.66 -13.90
CA CYS A 275 -3.34 29.13 -13.79
C CYS A 275 -3.90 29.39 -12.39
N ARG A 276 -4.45 30.60 -12.19
CA ARG A 276 -4.99 31.09 -10.92
C ARG A 276 -6.43 31.51 -11.12
N HIS A 277 -7.27 31.20 -10.14
CA HIS A 277 -8.58 31.80 -10.00
C HIS A 277 -8.59 32.88 -8.90
N LYS A 278 -9.33 33.97 -9.11
CA LYS A 278 -9.57 35.02 -8.12
C LYS A 278 -10.87 34.68 -7.37
N GLU A 279 -10.78 34.51 -6.05
CA GLU A 279 -11.95 34.23 -5.21
C GLU A 279 -13.02 35.33 -5.32
N PRO A 280 -14.31 35.01 -5.07
CA PRO A 280 -15.38 36.01 -5.06
C PRO A 280 -15.03 37.21 -4.18
N GLU A 281 -15.37 38.42 -4.63
CA GLU A 281 -15.31 39.61 -3.77
C GLU A 281 -16.33 39.49 -2.63
N GLU A 282 -16.05 40.12 -1.49
CA GLU A 282 -16.75 39.98 -0.19
C GLU A 282 -18.29 40.20 -0.24
N MET A 283 -18.84 40.70 -1.35
CA MET A 283 -20.26 41.01 -1.50
C MET A 283 -21.19 39.79 -1.57
N GLN A 284 -20.69 38.58 -1.81
CA GLN A 284 -21.50 37.35 -1.80
C GLN A 284 -20.91 36.31 -0.84
N GLN A 285 -21.46 36.22 0.38
CA GLN A 285 -21.06 35.21 1.35
C GLN A 285 -21.61 33.83 0.95
N PRO A 286 -20.76 32.83 0.63
CA PRO A 286 -21.19 31.48 0.31
C PRO A 286 -21.70 30.76 1.56
N ILE A 287 -22.76 29.95 1.41
CA ILE A 287 -23.27 29.06 2.47
C ILE A 287 -22.42 27.78 2.54
N VAL A 288 -21.98 27.27 1.38
CA VAL A 288 -21.18 26.05 1.29
C VAL A 288 -19.94 26.31 0.45
N ILE A 289 -18.80 25.84 0.94
CA ILE A 289 -17.55 25.79 0.18
C ILE A 289 -17.02 24.35 0.22
N VAL A 290 -16.82 23.76 -0.96
CA VAL A 290 -16.17 22.45 -1.11
C VAL A 290 -14.79 22.64 -1.74
N ARG A 291 -13.73 22.15 -1.08
CA ARG A 291 -12.34 22.29 -1.54
C ARG A 291 -11.59 20.97 -1.51
N GLU A 292 -10.57 20.86 -2.35
CA GLU A 292 -9.68 19.69 -2.37
C GLU A 292 -8.91 19.50 -1.05
N ARG A 293 -8.51 18.26 -0.72
CA ARG A 293 -7.71 17.97 0.49
C ARG A 293 -6.26 18.41 0.33
N LYS A 294 -5.65 18.85 1.44
CA LYS A 294 -4.20 19.19 1.47
C LYS A 294 -3.31 18.02 1.04
N ILE A 295 -3.72 16.78 1.30
CA ILE A 295 -2.95 15.58 0.94
C ILE A 295 -2.76 15.43 -0.58
N VAL A 296 -3.71 15.90 -1.39
CA VAL A 296 -3.60 15.86 -2.86
C VAL A 296 -2.46 16.74 -3.33
N ALA A 297 -2.27 17.92 -2.72
CA ALA A 297 -1.13 18.77 -3.01
C ALA A 297 0.20 18.14 -2.56
N VAL A 298 0.22 17.40 -1.45
CA VAL A 298 1.42 16.67 -0.98
C VAL A 298 1.82 15.58 -1.97
N PHE A 299 0.87 14.75 -2.40
CA PHE A 299 1.12 13.76 -3.45
C PHE A 299 1.54 14.42 -4.76
N GLY A 300 0.93 15.57 -5.10
CA GLY A 300 1.33 16.37 -6.25
C GLY A 300 2.80 16.81 -6.21
N ILE A 301 3.32 17.22 -5.04
CA ILE A 301 4.75 17.57 -4.87
C ILE A 301 5.62 16.34 -5.09
N ILE A 302 5.32 15.22 -4.43
CA ILE A 302 6.13 13.99 -4.54
C ILE A 302 6.19 13.53 -6.01
N GLN A 303 5.03 13.49 -6.66
CA GLN A 303 4.91 13.09 -8.05
C GLN A 303 5.64 14.04 -9.01
N TRP A 304 5.54 15.35 -8.76
CA TRP A 304 6.25 16.39 -9.51
C TRP A 304 7.76 16.27 -9.37
N VAL A 305 8.30 16.04 -8.16
CA VAL A 305 9.76 15.86 -7.96
C VAL A 305 10.27 14.67 -8.75
N LEU A 306 9.63 13.50 -8.61
CA LEU A 306 10.05 12.28 -9.31
C LEU A 306 10.00 12.49 -10.83
N SER A 307 8.93 13.12 -11.32
CA SER A 307 8.78 13.42 -12.74
C SER A 307 9.79 14.43 -13.25
N LEU A 308 10.08 15.49 -12.49
CA LEU A 308 11.04 16.51 -12.87
C LEU A 308 12.43 15.89 -13.06
N VAL A 309 12.86 15.02 -12.14
CA VAL A 309 14.13 14.29 -12.28
C VAL A 309 14.16 13.51 -13.60
N MET A 310 13.13 12.69 -13.88
CA MET A 310 13.06 11.89 -15.10
C MET A 310 13.05 12.75 -16.38
N MET A 311 12.32 13.86 -16.39
CA MET A 311 12.28 14.78 -17.52
C MET A 311 13.61 15.52 -17.72
N LEU A 312 14.31 15.89 -16.64
CA LEU A 312 15.65 16.48 -16.72
C LEU A 312 16.67 15.46 -17.23
N THR A 313 16.62 14.21 -16.76
CA THR A 313 17.44 13.13 -17.30
C THR A 313 17.18 12.92 -18.80
N ALA A 314 15.92 12.95 -19.24
CA ALA A 314 15.58 12.86 -20.67
C ALA A 314 16.20 14.01 -21.49
N VAL A 315 16.20 15.24 -20.95
CA VAL A 315 16.83 16.40 -21.61
C VAL A 315 18.35 16.25 -21.67
N ILE A 316 19.00 15.77 -20.60
CA ILE A 316 20.44 15.56 -20.55
C ILE A 316 20.85 14.50 -21.59
N VAL A 317 20.21 13.33 -21.57
CA VAL A 317 20.49 12.23 -22.50
C VAL A 317 20.21 12.62 -23.96
N ALA A 318 19.20 13.46 -24.20
CA ALA A 318 18.95 14.00 -25.53
C ALA A 318 20.06 14.96 -25.99
N GLY A 319 20.69 15.69 -25.07
CA GLY A 319 21.75 16.66 -25.36
C GLY A 319 23.15 16.06 -25.47
N THR A 320 23.39 14.86 -24.93
CA THR A 320 24.69 14.18 -24.99
C THR A 320 24.88 13.46 -26.32
N PRO A 321 25.90 13.80 -27.12
CA PRO A 321 26.25 13.02 -28.31
C PRO A 321 26.95 11.70 -27.92
N PRO A 322 26.75 10.60 -28.67
CA PRO A 322 25.76 10.43 -29.73
C PRO A 322 24.33 10.36 -29.16
N PHE A 323 23.33 10.87 -29.90
CA PHE A 323 21.95 10.89 -29.43
C PHE A 323 21.39 9.48 -29.14
N ASP A 324 21.10 9.20 -27.87
CA ASP A 324 20.40 7.99 -27.46
C ASP A 324 18.88 8.20 -27.45
N ALA A 325 18.25 7.84 -28.58
CA ALA A 325 16.81 7.91 -28.75
C ALA A 325 16.04 6.95 -27.83
N GLY A 326 16.64 5.80 -27.46
CA GLY A 326 15.99 4.76 -26.66
C GLY A 326 15.79 5.23 -25.21
N SER A 327 16.88 5.63 -24.57
CA SER A 327 16.85 6.14 -23.20
C SER A 327 16.06 7.44 -23.09
N THR A 328 16.20 8.36 -24.07
CA THR A 328 15.38 9.58 -24.14
C THR A 328 13.89 9.26 -24.21
N PHE A 329 13.49 8.27 -25.01
CA PHE A 329 12.10 7.85 -25.15
C PHE A 329 11.55 7.25 -23.86
N VAL A 330 12.30 6.34 -23.21
CA VAL A 330 11.86 5.71 -21.95
C VAL A 330 11.69 6.74 -20.83
N CYS A 331 12.68 7.63 -20.66
CA CYS A 331 12.62 8.69 -19.65
C CYS A 331 11.47 9.67 -19.90
N THR A 332 11.19 10.00 -21.17
CA THR A 332 10.04 10.84 -21.54
C THR A 332 8.70 10.13 -21.33
N LEU A 333 8.60 8.85 -21.73
CA LEU A 333 7.39 8.05 -21.59
C LEU A 333 6.97 7.89 -20.13
N LEU A 334 7.93 7.76 -19.23
CA LEU A 334 7.68 7.73 -17.79
C LEU A 334 7.48 9.14 -17.24
N GLY A 335 8.37 10.08 -17.54
CA GLY A 335 8.40 11.42 -16.97
C GLY A 335 7.16 12.26 -17.30
N LEU A 336 6.72 12.28 -18.55
CA LEU A 336 5.64 13.16 -19.04
C LEU A 336 4.27 12.89 -18.40
N PRO A 337 3.72 11.66 -18.34
CA PRO A 337 2.42 11.41 -17.73
C PRO A 337 2.44 11.71 -16.23
N PHE A 338 3.54 11.40 -15.55
CA PHE A 338 3.72 11.74 -14.15
C PHE A 338 3.82 13.25 -13.91
N MET A 339 4.42 14.01 -14.84
CA MET A 339 4.48 15.47 -14.78
C MET A 339 3.08 16.05 -14.87
N LEU A 340 2.31 15.59 -15.85
CA LEU A 340 0.94 16.05 -16.08
C LEU A 340 0.06 15.75 -14.86
N LEU A 341 0.20 14.57 -14.26
CA LEU A 341 -0.52 14.19 -13.04
C LEU A 341 -0.12 15.06 -11.84
N GLY A 342 1.18 15.26 -11.62
CA GLY A 342 1.70 16.11 -10.53
C GLY A 342 1.23 17.56 -10.66
N VAL A 343 1.33 18.13 -11.86
CA VAL A 343 0.84 19.48 -12.17
C VAL A 343 -0.67 19.58 -11.93
N TRP A 344 -1.45 18.61 -12.42
CA TRP A 344 -2.90 18.59 -12.19
C TRP A 344 -3.25 18.51 -10.71
N MET A 345 -2.57 17.68 -9.92
CA MET A 345 -2.81 17.56 -8.48
C MET A 345 -2.48 18.84 -7.71
N LEU A 346 -1.36 19.48 -8.04
CA LEU A 346 -0.96 20.77 -7.46
C LEU A 346 -2.00 21.86 -7.77
N LEU A 347 -2.41 21.95 -9.03
CA LEU A 347 -3.45 22.88 -9.48
C LEU A 347 -4.82 22.56 -8.88
N ALA A 348 -5.19 21.28 -8.72
CA ALA A 348 -6.42 20.85 -8.07
C ALA A 348 -6.45 21.28 -6.59
N GLY A 349 -5.35 21.04 -5.86
CA GLY A 349 -5.20 21.46 -4.46
C GLY A 349 -5.31 22.98 -4.25
N ARG A 350 -4.98 23.76 -5.29
CA ARG A 350 -5.01 25.23 -5.26
C ARG A 350 -6.34 25.82 -5.75
N ASN A 351 -6.85 25.35 -6.89
CA ASN A 351 -7.95 25.99 -7.62
C ASN A 351 -9.29 25.25 -7.49
N ARG A 352 -9.29 23.90 -7.44
CA ARG A 352 -10.54 23.11 -7.55
C ARG A 352 -11.44 23.37 -6.34
N THR A 353 -12.51 24.11 -6.58
CA THR A 353 -13.43 24.60 -5.54
C THR A 353 -14.85 24.68 -6.07
N LEU A 354 -15.83 24.37 -5.23
CA LEU A 354 -17.25 24.64 -5.46
C LEU A 354 -17.75 25.61 -4.40
N PHE A 355 -18.41 26.69 -4.83
CA PHE A 355 -19.11 27.63 -3.97
C PHE A 355 -20.61 27.50 -4.20
N VAL A 356 -21.38 27.54 -3.12
CA VAL A 356 -22.85 27.61 -3.14
C VAL A 356 -23.28 28.85 -2.37
N PHE A 357 -24.11 29.69 -2.99
CA PHE A 357 -24.55 30.97 -2.44
C PHE A 357 -25.99 30.90 -1.91
N ARG A 358 -26.42 31.96 -1.20
CA ARG A 358 -27.75 32.04 -0.58
C ARG A 358 -28.91 31.99 -1.57
N ASP A 359 -28.68 32.44 -2.79
CA ASP A 359 -29.65 32.39 -3.89
C ASP A 359 -29.71 31.01 -4.58
N ASN A 360 -29.00 30.00 -4.06
CA ASN A 360 -28.80 28.68 -4.66
C ASN A 360 -28.05 28.72 -6.01
N SER A 361 -27.38 29.83 -6.34
CA SER A 361 -26.39 29.83 -7.42
C SER A 361 -25.13 29.08 -7.00
N MET A 362 -24.43 28.51 -7.98
CA MET A 362 -23.21 27.74 -7.73
C MET A 362 -22.08 28.15 -8.65
N TRP A 363 -20.88 28.27 -8.10
CA TRP A 363 -19.67 28.46 -8.89
C TRP A 363 -18.75 27.25 -8.75
N TYR A 364 -18.41 26.65 -9.88
CA TYR A 364 -17.43 25.57 -9.93
C TYR A 364 -16.16 26.04 -10.62
N ILE A 365 -15.03 25.85 -9.94
CA ILE A 365 -13.71 26.12 -10.50
C ILE A 365 -13.01 24.78 -10.70
N SER A 366 -12.60 24.53 -11.94
CA SER A 366 -11.81 23.34 -12.28
C SER A 366 -10.37 23.42 -11.74
N SER A 367 -9.65 22.31 -11.74
CA SER A 367 -8.22 22.30 -11.37
C SER A 367 -7.41 23.32 -12.18
N TRP A 368 -7.68 23.46 -13.47
CA TRP A 368 -7.00 24.40 -14.36
C TRP A 368 -7.44 25.87 -14.20
N GLY A 369 -8.31 26.19 -13.22
CA GLY A 369 -8.73 27.55 -12.91
C GLY A 369 -9.89 28.08 -13.75
N ARG A 370 -10.45 27.29 -14.68
CA ARG A 370 -11.65 27.65 -15.44
C ARG A 370 -12.86 27.72 -14.50
N LYS A 371 -13.53 28.88 -14.47
CA LYS A 371 -14.75 29.15 -13.71
C LYS A 371 -15.99 28.78 -14.53
N TRP A 372 -16.97 28.18 -13.86
CA TRP A 372 -18.30 27.89 -14.37
C TRP A 372 -19.31 28.42 -13.37
N GLU A 373 -20.28 29.17 -13.86
CA GLU A 373 -21.36 29.71 -13.05
C GLU A 373 -22.65 28.99 -13.41
N PHE A 374 -23.37 28.53 -12.39
CA PHE A 374 -24.63 27.85 -12.53
C PHE A 374 -25.73 28.68 -11.87
N ALA A 375 -26.74 29.04 -12.65
CA ALA A 375 -27.90 29.75 -12.15
C ALA A 375 -28.74 28.85 -11.21
N PRO A 376 -29.53 29.44 -10.30
CA PRO A 376 -30.45 28.69 -9.46
C PRO A 376 -31.38 27.81 -10.31
N GLY A 377 -31.51 26.53 -9.96
CA GLY A 377 -32.35 25.56 -10.69
C GLY A 377 -31.75 25.02 -11.99
N GLN A 378 -30.53 25.41 -12.37
CA GLN A 378 -29.80 24.81 -13.50
C GLN A 378 -29.27 23.42 -13.17
N VAL A 379 -28.91 23.18 -11.90
CA VAL A 379 -28.63 21.85 -11.37
C VAL A 379 -29.92 21.30 -10.78
N THR A 380 -30.36 20.16 -11.29
CA THR A 380 -31.66 19.56 -10.93
C THR A 380 -31.55 18.17 -10.35
N SER A 381 -30.39 17.52 -10.49
CA SER A 381 -30.14 16.22 -9.87
C SER A 381 -28.65 16.05 -9.58
N VAL A 382 -28.34 15.31 -8.53
CA VAL A 382 -26.98 14.92 -8.17
C VAL A 382 -26.85 13.41 -8.27
N TRP A 383 -25.85 12.94 -8.99
CA TRP A 383 -25.58 11.51 -9.16
C TRP A 383 -24.36 11.10 -8.37
N LEU A 384 -24.50 10.07 -7.53
CA LEU A 384 -23.36 9.41 -6.90
C LEU A 384 -22.85 8.30 -7.82
N THR A 385 -21.54 8.29 -8.04
CA THR A 385 -20.84 7.34 -8.92
C THR A 385 -19.98 6.35 -8.15
N ALA A 386 -19.70 5.19 -8.78
CA ALA A 386 -18.93 4.08 -8.21
C ALA A 386 -17.56 4.53 -7.69
N ASN A 387 -16.97 5.50 -8.37
CA ASN A 387 -15.67 6.06 -8.01
C ASN A 387 -15.76 7.07 -6.86
N ARG A 388 -16.88 7.11 -6.12
CA ARG A 388 -17.14 8.06 -5.02
C ARG A 388 -17.09 9.53 -5.46
N SER A 389 -17.51 9.79 -6.70
CA SER A 389 -17.68 11.16 -7.22
C SER A 389 -19.16 11.53 -7.30
N LEU A 390 -19.48 12.79 -6.99
CA LEU A 390 -20.78 13.42 -7.13
C LEU A 390 -20.80 14.22 -8.43
N HIS A 391 -21.73 13.86 -9.32
CA HIS A 391 -21.97 14.54 -10.59
C HIS A 391 -23.18 15.47 -10.46
N LEU A 392 -22.96 16.78 -10.67
CA LEU A 392 -24.04 17.75 -10.79
C LEU A 392 -24.59 17.72 -12.22
N ARG A 393 -25.91 17.57 -12.38
CA ARG A 393 -26.56 17.44 -13.69
C ARG A 393 -27.69 18.45 -13.90
N ASN A 394 -27.90 18.81 -15.16
CA ASN A 394 -29.03 19.63 -15.58
C ASN A 394 -30.31 18.79 -15.81
N LYS A 395 -31.41 19.45 -16.19
CA LYS A 395 -32.70 18.83 -16.50
C LYS A 395 -32.63 17.75 -17.59
N ASP A 396 -31.73 17.92 -18.56
CA ASP A 396 -31.52 16.99 -19.66
C ASP A 396 -30.59 15.81 -19.28
N GLY A 397 -30.12 15.75 -18.03
CA GLY A 397 -29.18 14.73 -17.56
C GLY A 397 -27.72 14.95 -18.00
N LYS A 398 -27.37 16.11 -18.57
CA LYS A 398 -25.99 16.46 -18.94
C LYS A 398 -25.16 16.76 -17.69
N LYS A 399 -23.95 16.21 -17.62
CA LYS A 399 -22.97 16.49 -16.55
C LYS A 399 -22.49 17.93 -16.64
N LEU A 400 -22.69 18.70 -15.57
CA LEU A 400 -22.25 20.10 -15.43
C LEU A 400 -20.92 20.18 -14.67
N ALA A 401 -20.81 19.50 -13.53
CA ALA A 401 -19.59 19.49 -12.72
C ALA A 401 -19.40 18.16 -11.97
N SER A 402 -18.19 17.93 -11.48
CA SER A 402 -17.79 16.73 -10.74
C SER A 402 -17.01 17.12 -9.49
N ILE A 403 -17.48 16.66 -8.33
CA ILE A 403 -16.78 16.80 -7.04
C ILE A 403 -16.60 15.41 -6.43
N GLU A 404 -15.55 15.20 -5.63
CA GLU A 404 -15.32 13.91 -4.97
C GLU A 404 -15.90 13.94 -3.56
N THR A 405 -16.44 12.82 -3.06
CA THR A 405 -17.01 12.74 -1.70
C THR A 405 -15.94 12.87 -0.61
N ASN A 406 -14.67 12.71 -0.94
CA ASN A 406 -13.56 12.89 -0.01
C ASN A 406 -13.12 14.37 0.13
N MET A 407 -13.68 15.31 -0.65
CA MET A 407 -13.31 16.73 -0.56
C MET A 407 -13.70 17.34 0.80
N ARG A 408 -13.03 18.43 1.20
CA ARG A 408 -13.35 19.19 2.42
C ARG A 408 -14.63 19.98 2.18
N GLY A 409 -15.57 19.98 3.13
CA GLY A 409 -16.85 20.68 3.02
C GLY A 409 -17.99 19.85 2.43
N ILE A 410 -17.75 18.57 2.09
CA ILE A 410 -18.79 17.65 1.59
C ILE A 410 -19.95 17.43 2.60
N PRO A 411 -19.74 17.29 3.93
CA PRO A 411 -20.85 17.14 4.86
C PRO A 411 -21.86 18.30 4.79
N ARG A 412 -21.37 19.54 4.78
CA ARG A 412 -22.22 20.74 4.64
C ARG A 412 -22.89 20.83 3.26
N PHE A 413 -22.24 20.32 2.22
CA PHE A 413 -22.85 20.19 0.91
C PHE A 413 -23.99 19.18 0.89
N ALA A 414 -23.87 18.07 1.63
CA ALA A 414 -24.94 17.09 1.78
C ALA A 414 -26.14 17.68 2.52
N GLU A 415 -25.91 18.38 3.64
CA GLU A 415 -26.97 19.11 4.36
C GLU A 415 -27.69 20.12 3.45
N TRP A 416 -26.94 20.83 2.60
CA TRP A 416 -27.53 21.75 1.61
C TRP A 416 -28.39 21.03 0.57
N LEU A 417 -27.94 19.89 0.04
CA LEU A 417 -28.73 19.09 -0.91
C LEU A 417 -30.05 18.61 -0.30
N GLU A 418 -30.01 18.15 0.95
CA GLU A 418 -31.20 17.74 1.71
C GLU A 418 -32.18 18.92 1.90
N SER A 419 -31.67 20.11 2.19
CA SER A 419 -32.50 21.31 2.36
C SER A 419 -33.14 21.83 1.06
N THR A 420 -32.61 21.48 -0.12
CA THR A 420 -33.06 22.01 -1.43
C THR A 420 -33.93 21.04 -2.23
N ASN A 421 -34.38 19.92 -1.63
CA ASN A 421 -35.13 18.84 -2.31
C ASN A 421 -34.40 18.29 -3.56
N LEU A 422 -33.07 18.46 -3.65
CA LEU A 422 -32.25 17.90 -4.71
C LEU A 422 -31.93 16.44 -4.36
N THR A 423 -32.74 15.51 -4.86
CA THR A 423 -32.54 14.08 -4.59
C THR A 423 -31.20 13.60 -5.15
N ALA A 424 -30.30 13.15 -4.27
CA ALA A 424 -29.11 12.41 -4.65
C ALA A 424 -29.52 11.01 -5.12
N THR A 425 -29.26 10.69 -6.38
CA THR A 425 -29.59 9.39 -6.98
C THR A 425 -28.33 8.58 -7.24
N LEU A 426 -28.37 7.28 -6.96
CA LEU A 426 -27.28 6.37 -7.29
C LEU A 426 -27.26 6.15 -8.80
N THR A 427 -26.07 6.14 -9.40
CA THR A 427 -25.94 5.72 -10.80
C THR A 427 -26.31 4.24 -10.98
N PRO A 428 -26.82 3.81 -12.15
CA PRO A 428 -27.15 2.40 -12.41
C PRO A 428 -25.97 1.45 -12.20
N ASN A 429 -24.75 1.90 -12.48
CA ASN A 429 -23.52 1.14 -12.21
C ASN A 429 -23.23 1.02 -10.71
N MET A 430 -23.44 2.09 -9.94
CA MET A 430 -23.40 1.99 -8.47
C MET A 430 -24.50 1.11 -7.95
N GLU A 431 -25.74 1.25 -8.42
CA GLU A 431 -26.85 0.43 -7.96
C GLU A 431 -26.58 -1.05 -8.26
N LYS A 432 -25.98 -1.36 -9.42
CA LYS A 432 -25.50 -2.70 -9.74
C LYS A 432 -24.34 -3.14 -8.85
N GLN A 433 -23.38 -2.25 -8.53
CA GLN A 433 -22.27 -2.54 -7.61
C GLN A 433 -22.72 -2.69 -6.16
N THR A 434 -23.68 -1.91 -5.69
CA THR A 434 -24.30 -2.00 -4.36
C THR A 434 -25.09 -3.29 -4.31
N LYS A 435 -25.92 -3.61 -5.31
CA LYS A 435 -26.58 -4.92 -5.42
C LYS A 435 -25.59 -6.09 -5.51
N GLN A 436 -24.43 -5.90 -6.15
CA GLN A 436 -23.35 -6.89 -6.21
C GLN A 436 -22.59 -6.99 -4.88
N ALA A 437 -22.39 -5.89 -4.16
CA ALA A 437 -21.75 -5.84 -2.84
C ALA A 437 -22.66 -6.45 -1.78
N ASP A 438 -23.97 -6.19 -1.85
CA ASP A 438 -25.01 -6.83 -1.05
C ASP A 438 -25.10 -8.34 -1.40
N GLN A 439 -24.87 -8.70 -2.68
CA GLN A 439 -24.69 -10.10 -3.09
C GLN A 439 -23.34 -10.71 -2.65
N GLU A 440 -22.27 -9.92 -2.46
CA GLU A 440 -20.99 -10.37 -1.89
C GLU A 440 -21.03 -10.46 -0.35
N GLU A 441 -21.89 -9.67 0.30
CA GLU A 441 -22.28 -9.83 1.71
C GLU A 441 -23.17 -11.06 1.94
N SER A 442 -23.83 -11.56 0.90
CA SER A 442 -24.46 -12.88 0.95
C SER A 442 -23.39 -13.98 1.11
N THR A 443 -23.63 -14.92 2.03
CA THR A 443 -22.71 -16.02 2.33
C THR A 443 -22.31 -16.76 1.05
N VAL A 444 -21.00 -16.90 0.79
CA VAL A 444 -20.50 -17.65 -0.35
C VAL A 444 -20.66 -19.14 -0.05
N GLN A 445 -21.77 -19.70 -0.52
CA GLN A 445 -22.13 -21.11 -0.35
C GLN A 445 -21.54 -21.97 -1.48
N TRP A 446 -21.17 -23.19 -1.15
CA TRP A 446 -20.81 -24.20 -2.15
C TRP A 446 -22.01 -24.52 -3.05
N ARG A 447 -21.78 -24.64 -4.36
CA ARG A 447 -22.80 -25.16 -5.29
C ARG A 447 -22.29 -26.43 -5.94
N GLU A 448 -23.13 -27.45 -5.97
CA GLU A 448 -22.74 -28.80 -6.41
C GLU A 448 -22.40 -28.86 -7.91
N GLU A 449 -22.90 -27.91 -8.71
CA GLU A 449 -22.51 -27.69 -10.11
C GLU A 449 -20.99 -27.47 -10.31
N TYR A 450 -20.25 -27.13 -9.24
CA TYR A 450 -18.81 -26.91 -9.28
C TYR A 450 -17.96 -28.13 -8.99
N ARG A 451 -18.59 -29.25 -8.61
CA ARG A 451 -17.88 -30.47 -8.27
C ARG A 451 -17.21 -31.04 -9.51
N THR A 452 -15.95 -31.43 -9.33
CA THR A 452 -15.15 -32.16 -10.32
C THR A 452 -14.65 -33.45 -9.66
N ARG A 453 -14.17 -34.42 -10.46
CA ARG A 453 -13.60 -35.69 -9.97
C ARG A 453 -12.50 -35.54 -8.90
N TRP A 454 -11.86 -34.37 -8.85
CA TRP A 454 -10.80 -34.07 -7.89
C TRP A 454 -11.34 -33.74 -6.49
N HIS A 455 -12.57 -33.26 -6.38
CA HIS A 455 -13.17 -32.86 -5.11
C HIS A 455 -13.34 -34.06 -4.16
N ASP A 456 -13.54 -35.26 -4.72
CA ASP A 456 -13.65 -36.52 -3.96
C ASP A 456 -12.33 -36.93 -3.29
N HIS A 457 -11.20 -36.43 -3.80
CA HIS A 457 -9.85 -36.80 -3.38
C HIS A 457 -9.08 -35.64 -2.72
N ILE A 458 -9.75 -34.55 -2.31
CA ILE A 458 -9.12 -33.33 -1.77
C ILE A 458 -8.13 -33.60 -0.65
N LYS A 459 -8.41 -34.57 0.24
CA LYS A 459 -7.50 -34.91 1.34
C LYS A 459 -6.16 -35.45 0.82
N GLY A 460 -6.20 -36.31 -0.21
CA GLY A 460 -5.00 -36.84 -0.85
C GLY A 460 -4.23 -35.76 -1.60
N ILE A 461 -4.93 -34.91 -2.35
CA ILE A 461 -4.34 -33.79 -3.11
C ILE A 461 -3.63 -32.80 -2.17
N ARG A 462 -4.17 -32.57 -0.97
CA ARG A 462 -3.53 -31.71 0.05
C ARG A 462 -2.20 -32.29 0.53
N ILE A 463 -2.10 -33.60 0.70
CA ILE A 463 -0.85 -34.26 1.11
C ILE A 463 0.14 -34.20 -0.05
N GLU A 464 -0.32 -34.52 -1.26
CA GLU A 464 0.50 -34.49 -2.48
C GLU A 464 1.08 -33.09 -2.74
N LEU A 465 0.31 -32.02 -2.50
CA LEU A 465 0.79 -30.63 -2.57
C LEU A 465 2.05 -30.41 -1.70
N TRP A 466 2.01 -30.85 -0.44
CA TRP A 466 3.16 -30.70 0.45
C TRP A 466 4.35 -31.54 0.00
N VAL A 467 4.10 -32.75 -0.51
CA VAL A 467 5.16 -33.61 -1.07
C VAL A 467 5.86 -32.92 -2.24
N VAL A 468 5.12 -32.37 -3.21
CA VAL A 468 5.72 -31.70 -4.37
C VAL A 468 6.45 -30.40 -3.99
N ILE A 469 5.98 -29.65 -2.98
CA ILE A 469 6.68 -28.48 -2.45
C ILE A 469 8.00 -28.88 -1.79
N VAL A 470 7.98 -29.94 -0.97
CA VAL A 470 9.20 -30.45 -0.31
C VAL A 470 10.19 -30.95 -1.35
N LEU A 471 9.74 -31.70 -2.36
CA LEU A 471 10.60 -32.13 -3.47
C LEU A 471 11.21 -30.96 -4.22
N PHE A 472 10.43 -29.90 -4.48
CA PHE A 472 10.94 -28.70 -5.11
C PHE A 472 12.00 -28.00 -4.24
N ALA A 473 11.73 -27.81 -2.94
CA ALA A 473 12.68 -27.21 -2.01
C ALA A 473 13.99 -28.03 -1.91
N ILE A 474 13.88 -29.35 -1.80
CA ILE A 474 15.03 -30.26 -1.76
C ILE A 474 15.83 -30.16 -3.06
N GLY A 475 15.18 -30.18 -4.22
CA GLY A 475 15.84 -30.07 -5.51
C GLY A 475 16.51 -28.72 -5.77
N VAL A 476 16.11 -27.68 -5.04
CA VAL A 476 16.80 -26.37 -5.03
C VAL A 476 17.96 -26.37 -4.02
N LEU A 477 17.85 -27.01 -2.86
CA LEU A 477 18.87 -26.94 -1.80
C LEU A 477 20.03 -27.95 -1.99
N ILE A 478 19.75 -29.15 -2.49
CA ILE A 478 20.74 -30.23 -2.68
C ILE A 478 21.85 -29.94 -3.72
N PRO A 479 21.59 -29.20 -4.82
CA PRO A 479 22.60 -28.87 -5.82
C PRO A 479 23.96 -28.38 -5.29
N ILE A 480 23.95 -27.39 -4.39
CA ILE A 480 25.18 -26.79 -3.83
C ILE A 480 26.04 -27.81 -3.08
N PRO A 481 25.53 -28.53 -2.06
CA PRO A 481 26.36 -29.48 -1.33
C PRO A 481 26.81 -30.67 -2.19
N LEU A 482 26.02 -31.10 -3.18
CA LEU A 482 26.47 -32.14 -4.12
C LEU A 482 27.67 -31.68 -4.95
N TYR A 483 27.65 -30.43 -5.42
CA TYR A 483 28.75 -29.88 -6.20
C TYR A 483 30.01 -29.66 -5.33
N LEU A 484 29.85 -29.05 -4.15
CA LEU A 484 30.98 -28.64 -3.31
C LEU A 484 31.61 -29.78 -2.51
N PHE A 485 30.81 -30.75 -2.05
CA PHE A 485 31.28 -31.77 -1.09
C PHE A 485 31.25 -33.20 -1.64
N ALA A 486 30.47 -33.46 -2.69
CA ALA A 486 30.32 -34.80 -3.27
C ALA A 486 30.92 -34.93 -4.68
N ASP A 487 31.66 -33.91 -5.13
CA ASP A 487 32.33 -33.86 -6.44
C ASP A 487 31.40 -34.18 -7.62
N ALA A 488 30.12 -33.82 -7.48
CA ALA A 488 29.13 -34.07 -8.49
C ALA A 488 29.37 -33.14 -9.69
N LYS A 489 29.39 -33.71 -10.90
CA LYS A 489 29.53 -32.92 -12.14
C LYS A 489 28.49 -31.81 -12.21
N PHE A 490 28.92 -30.60 -12.60
CA PHE A 490 28.06 -29.44 -12.77
C PHE A 490 26.79 -29.74 -13.58
N THR A 491 26.92 -30.45 -14.71
CA THR A 491 25.77 -30.83 -15.56
C THR A 491 24.76 -31.75 -14.85
N THR A 492 25.22 -32.63 -13.98
CA THR A 492 24.35 -33.50 -13.16
C THR A 492 23.55 -32.66 -12.16
N VAL A 493 24.21 -31.70 -11.53
CA VAL A 493 23.59 -30.79 -10.56
C VAL A 493 22.56 -29.87 -11.24
N MET A 494 22.86 -29.39 -12.44
CA MET A 494 21.92 -28.59 -13.24
C MET A 494 20.71 -29.39 -13.70
N LYS A 495 20.85 -30.69 -14.00
CA LYS A 495 19.71 -31.58 -14.28
C LYS A 495 18.78 -31.72 -13.09
N ILE A 496 19.31 -31.82 -11.88
CA ILE A 496 18.51 -31.85 -10.64
C ILE A 496 17.73 -30.54 -10.50
N GLY A 497 18.41 -29.40 -10.65
CA GLY A 497 17.77 -28.08 -10.60
C GLY A 497 16.68 -27.91 -11.66
N ALA A 498 16.91 -28.38 -12.89
CA ALA A 498 15.93 -28.32 -13.98
C ALA A 498 14.70 -29.21 -13.74
N LEU A 499 14.88 -30.39 -13.12
CA LEU A 499 13.80 -31.32 -12.82
C LEU A 499 13.01 -30.95 -11.56
N ALA A 500 13.63 -30.23 -10.61
CA ALA A 500 13.04 -29.89 -9.32
C ALA A 500 11.67 -29.18 -9.36
N PRO A 501 11.46 -28.13 -10.19
CA PRO A 501 10.17 -27.44 -10.25
C PRO A 501 9.09 -28.22 -11.03
N ILE A 502 9.46 -29.21 -11.85
CA ILE A 502 8.53 -29.86 -12.80
C ILE A 502 7.36 -30.57 -12.09
N PRO A 503 7.57 -31.42 -11.06
CA PRO A 503 6.47 -32.07 -10.35
C PRO A 503 5.48 -31.06 -9.76
N PHE A 504 5.98 -29.96 -9.20
CA PHE A 504 5.15 -28.89 -8.65
C PHE A 504 4.33 -28.17 -9.73
N LEU A 505 4.94 -27.85 -10.89
CA LEU A 505 4.23 -27.22 -12.01
C LEU A 505 3.16 -28.15 -12.59
N ILE A 506 3.46 -29.44 -12.75
CA ILE A 506 2.49 -30.45 -13.20
C ILE A 506 1.33 -30.55 -12.19
N PHE A 507 1.64 -30.60 -10.90
CA PHE A 507 0.62 -30.61 -9.85
C PHE A 507 -0.31 -29.40 -9.96
N CYS A 508 0.25 -28.20 -10.10
CA CYS A 508 -0.53 -26.98 -10.28
C CYS A 508 -1.44 -27.04 -11.51
N LEU A 509 -0.97 -27.60 -12.63
CA LEU A 509 -1.73 -27.73 -13.87
C LEU A 509 -2.87 -28.74 -13.77
N VAL A 510 -2.61 -29.90 -13.14
CA VAL A 510 -3.59 -31.01 -13.03
C VAL A 510 -4.70 -30.65 -12.05
N PHE A 511 -4.33 -30.06 -10.91
CA PHE A 511 -5.26 -29.76 -9.82
C PHE A 511 -5.73 -28.30 -9.78
N ALA A 512 -5.43 -27.49 -10.81
CA ALA A 512 -5.89 -26.10 -10.93
C ALA A 512 -7.37 -25.88 -10.55
N PRO A 513 -8.34 -26.77 -10.86
CA PRO A 513 -9.74 -26.57 -10.47
C PRO A 513 -10.04 -26.57 -8.97
N VAL A 514 -9.17 -27.16 -8.14
CA VAL A 514 -9.35 -27.26 -6.67
C VAL A 514 -8.39 -26.36 -5.89
N LEU A 515 -7.46 -25.70 -6.58
CA LEU A 515 -6.44 -24.85 -5.98
C LEU A 515 -6.92 -23.40 -5.90
N LEU A 516 -6.68 -22.78 -4.75
CA LEU A 516 -6.97 -21.38 -4.50
C LEU A 516 -5.66 -20.61 -4.35
N PHE A 517 -5.35 -19.78 -5.35
CA PHE A 517 -4.18 -18.89 -5.39
C PHE A 517 -4.46 -17.49 -4.82
N ASP A 518 -5.67 -17.22 -4.34
CA ASP A 518 -6.02 -15.93 -3.73
C ASP A 518 -6.44 -16.15 -2.27
N ASP A 519 -6.71 -15.07 -1.54
CA ASP A 519 -7.32 -15.16 -0.23
C ASP A 519 -8.72 -15.77 -0.28
N ARG A 520 -9.11 -16.38 0.84
CA ARG A 520 -10.46 -16.93 0.97
C ARG A 520 -11.47 -15.78 0.97
N PRO A 521 -12.64 -15.95 0.32
CA PRO A 521 -13.72 -14.97 0.43
C PRO A 521 -14.07 -14.74 1.91
N LYS A 522 -14.26 -13.48 2.30
CA LYS A 522 -14.52 -13.10 3.71
C LYS A 522 -15.76 -13.79 4.30
N ASN A 523 -16.75 -14.09 3.46
CA ASN A 523 -18.04 -14.68 3.86
C ASN A 523 -18.21 -16.15 3.39
N ALA A 524 -17.11 -16.90 3.26
CA ALA A 524 -17.16 -18.29 2.78
C ALA A 524 -17.67 -19.27 3.83
N THR A 525 -18.63 -20.11 3.44
CA THR A 525 -19.17 -21.19 4.29
C THR A 525 -18.10 -22.26 4.62
N PRO A 526 -18.23 -23.00 5.74
CA PRO A 526 -17.33 -24.11 6.06
C PRO A 526 -17.25 -25.17 4.94
N GLU A 527 -18.38 -25.44 4.28
CA GLU A 527 -18.48 -26.36 3.14
C GLU A 527 -17.64 -25.87 1.94
N TRP A 528 -17.74 -24.58 1.60
CA TRP A 528 -16.94 -23.99 0.53
C TRP A 528 -15.43 -24.11 0.82
N ASN A 529 -15.04 -23.88 2.09
CA ASN A 529 -13.66 -24.01 2.53
C ASN A 529 -13.14 -25.45 2.49
N ALA A 530 -14.00 -26.44 2.66
CA ALA A 530 -13.63 -27.85 2.56
C ALA A 530 -13.35 -28.26 1.10
N MET A 531 -13.93 -27.56 0.13
CA MET A 531 -13.85 -27.87 -1.30
C MET A 531 -12.64 -27.26 -2.02
N HIS A 532 -11.85 -26.41 -1.36
CA HIS A 532 -10.68 -25.76 -1.97
C HIS A 532 -9.42 -25.91 -1.12
N ILE A 533 -8.27 -26.00 -1.79
CA ILE A 533 -6.95 -26.08 -1.16
C ILE A 533 -6.24 -24.73 -1.36
N LYS A 534 -5.98 -24.02 -0.26
CA LYS A 534 -5.24 -22.74 -0.30
C LYS A 534 -3.77 -23.02 -0.62
N MET A 535 -3.26 -22.38 -1.66
CA MET A 535 -1.86 -22.47 -2.02
C MET A 535 -0.99 -21.66 -1.06
N PRO A 536 0.10 -22.22 -0.52
CA PRO A 536 1.04 -21.51 0.35
C PRO A 536 1.99 -20.65 -0.51
N ILE A 537 1.45 -19.60 -1.14
CA ILE A 537 2.15 -18.78 -2.15
C ILE A 537 3.46 -18.20 -1.60
N ILE A 538 3.42 -17.66 -0.38
CA ILE A 538 4.62 -17.08 0.26
C ILE A 538 5.74 -18.13 0.34
N LEU A 539 5.43 -19.36 0.75
CA LEU A 539 6.41 -20.44 0.85
C LEU A 539 6.99 -20.81 -0.52
N VAL A 540 6.14 -20.95 -1.54
CA VAL A 540 6.57 -21.27 -2.91
C VAL A 540 7.42 -20.14 -3.50
N MET A 541 7.05 -18.88 -3.23
CA MET A 541 7.82 -17.72 -3.66
C MET A 541 9.19 -17.69 -2.98
N LEU A 542 9.30 -18.02 -1.69
CA LEU A 542 10.59 -18.11 -1.00
C LEU A 542 11.49 -19.19 -1.63
N ILE A 543 10.94 -20.36 -1.97
CA ILE A 543 11.69 -21.41 -2.69
C ILE A 543 12.13 -20.91 -4.07
N GLY A 544 11.25 -20.22 -4.80
CA GLY A 544 11.56 -19.61 -6.10
C GLY A 544 12.66 -18.54 -6.00
N LEU A 545 12.62 -17.70 -4.97
CA LEU A 545 13.66 -16.69 -4.73
C LEU A 545 15.00 -17.34 -4.39
N LEU A 546 15.01 -18.39 -3.57
CA LEU A 546 16.21 -19.18 -3.31
C LEU A 546 16.76 -19.78 -4.61
N TYR A 547 15.88 -20.31 -5.45
CA TYR A 547 16.26 -20.89 -6.73
C TYR A 547 16.92 -19.86 -7.67
N ILE A 548 16.35 -18.66 -7.77
CA ILE A 548 16.93 -17.54 -8.55
C ILE A 548 18.25 -17.07 -7.94
N SER A 549 18.29 -16.88 -6.62
CA SER A 549 19.47 -16.40 -5.90
C SER A 549 20.67 -17.34 -6.10
N GLN A 550 20.46 -18.65 -6.02
CA GLN A 550 21.51 -19.61 -6.32
C GLN A 550 22.03 -19.49 -7.75
N ILE A 551 21.14 -19.27 -8.71
CA ILE A 551 21.53 -19.14 -10.11
C ILE A 551 22.32 -17.87 -10.35
N HIS A 552 21.88 -16.75 -9.80
CA HIS A 552 22.55 -15.48 -10.03
C HIS A 552 23.89 -15.40 -9.29
N TYR A 553 23.91 -15.67 -7.99
CA TYR A 553 25.11 -15.44 -7.18
C TYR A 553 26.09 -16.60 -7.20
N PHE A 554 25.63 -17.85 -7.31
CA PHE A 554 26.51 -19.02 -7.21
C PHE A 554 26.81 -19.61 -8.59
N TRP A 555 25.80 -20.05 -9.33
CA TRP A 555 26.05 -20.76 -10.59
C TRP A 555 26.54 -19.83 -11.70
N GLY A 556 25.82 -18.74 -11.95
CA GLY A 556 26.15 -17.75 -12.98
C GLY A 556 27.21 -16.76 -12.56
N GLY A 557 27.35 -16.50 -11.25
CA GLY A 557 28.38 -15.60 -10.73
C GLY A 557 29.75 -16.25 -10.56
N TRP A 558 29.83 -17.54 -10.18
CA TRP A 558 31.12 -18.16 -9.81
C TRP A 558 31.53 -19.34 -10.69
N ILE A 559 30.61 -20.04 -11.35
CA ILE A 559 30.92 -21.30 -12.05
C ILE A 559 30.96 -21.13 -13.57
N LEU A 560 29.83 -20.79 -14.18
CA LEU A 560 29.68 -20.66 -15.64
C LEU A 560 28.68 -19.54 -15.94
N GLN A 561 29.20 -18.38 -16.33
CA GLN A 561 28.40 -17.19 -16.60
C GLN A 561 27.78 -17.25 -17.99
N GLU A 562 26.52 -16.82 -18.12
CA GLU A 562 25.87 -16.66 -19.43
C GLU A 562 26.42 -15.40 -20.12
N ALA A 563 26.97 -15.54 -21.33
CA ALA A 563 27.62 -14.46 -22.08
C ALA A 563 26.63 -13.49 -22.76
N ASP A 564 25.33 -13.78 -22.71
CA ASP A 564 24.30 -12.97 -23.35
C ASP A 564 24.04 -11.68 -22.55
N GLY A 565 24.89 -10.66 -22.74
CA GLY A 565 24.69 -9.29 -22.23
C GLY A 565 23.57 -8.50 -22.93
N ASN A 566 22.62 -9.16 -23.60
CA ASN A 566 21.58 -8.54 -24.43
C ASN A 566 20.17 -8.98 -23.98
N TRP A 567 19.10 -8.37 -24.53
CA TRP A 567 17.69 -8.68 -24.22
C TRP A 567 17.27 -10.17 -24.44
N GLY A 568 18.12 -11.02 -25.01
CA GLY A 568 17.84 -12.41 -25.35
C GLY A 568 17.44 -13.29 -24.17
N TRP A 569 18.15 -13.18 -23.03
CA TRP A 569 17.79 -13.87 -21.79
C TRP A 569 16.37 -13.50 -21.33
N LEU A 570 16.07 -12.20 -21.31
CA LEU A 570 14.78 -11.68 -20.88
C LEU A 570 13.64 -12.18 -21.78
N VAL A 571 13.84 -12.19 -23.10
CA VAL A 571 12.86 -12.74 -24.06
C VAL A 571 12.59 -14.22 -23.79
N ARG A 572 13.63 -15.04 -23.54
CA ARG A 572 13.49 -16.47 -23.24
C ARG A 572 12.75 -16.71 -21.93
N VAL A 573 13.11 -15.99 -20.86
CA VAL A 573 12.43 -16.06 -19.56
C VAL A 573 10.95 -15.66 -19.68
N LEU A 574 10.66 -14.52 -20.32
CA LEU A 574 9.28 -14.07 -20.52
C LEU A 574 8.46 -15.05 -21.37
N THR A 575 9.08 -15.68 -22.37
CA THR A 575 8.41 -16.71 -23.19
C THR A 575 8.04 -17.92 -22.34
N ILE A 576 8.96 -18.46 -21.54
CA ILE A 576 8.69 -19.59 -20.64
C ILE A 576 7.62 -19.21 -19.61
N ALA A 577 7.74 -18.04 -18.97
CA ALA A 577 6.78 -17.55 -17.99
C ALA A 577 5.38 -17.39 -18.59
N THR A 578 5.29 -16.84 -19.80
CA THR A 578 4.01 -16.66 -20.52
C THR A 578 3.37 -18.00 -20.83
N VAL A 579 4.12 -18.98 -21.35
CA VAL A 579 3.61 -20.32 -21.65
C VAL A 579 3.09 -20.99 -20.37
N LEU A 580 3.86 -20.99 -19.29
CA LEU A 580 3.45 -21.57 -18.00
C LEU A 580 2.17 -20.90 -17.47
N THR A 581 2.12 -19.57 -17.52
CA THR A 581 0.98 -18.78 -17.04
C THR A 581 -0.27 -19.06 -17.87
N VAL A 582 -0.16 -19.08 -19.20
CA VAL A 582 -1.28 -19.38 -20.10
C VAL A 582 -1.81 -20.79 -19.85
N LEU A 583 -0.94 -21.79 -19.70
CA LEU A 583 -1.34 -23.17 -19.42
C LEU A 583 -2.11 -23.27 -18.08
N LEU A 584 -1.64 -22.59 -17.04
CA LEU A 584 -2.31 -22.53 -15.74
C LEU A 584 -3.67 -21.81 -15.83
N ILE A 585 -3.75 -20.68 -16.55
CA ILE A 585 -5.01 -19.95 -16.77
C ILE A 585 -6.03 -20.79 -17.54
N LEU A 586 -5.60 -21.50 -18.59
CA LEU A 586 -6.47 -22.35 -19.40
C LEU A 586 -7.08 -23.48 -18.57
N ARG A 587 -6.31 -24.07 -17.65
CA ARG A 587 -6.76 -25.13 -16.73
C ARG A 587 -7.60 -24.60 -15.56
N THR A 588 -7.42 -23.34 -15.19
CA THR A 588 -8.18 -22.71 -14.11
C THR A 588 -9.63 -22.39 -14.54
N PRO A 589 -10.65 -22.67 -13.71
CA PRO A 589 -12.04 -22.33 -13.99
C PRO A 589 -12.22 -20.83 -14.26
N LYS A 590 -13.02 -20.45 -15.28
CA LYS A 590 -13.18 -19.05 -15.74
C LYS A 590 -13.39 -18.04 -14.62
N ARG A 591 -14.20 -18.39 -13.62
CA ARG A 591 -14.54 -17.55 -12.47
C ARG A 591 -13.36 -17.19 -11.56
N MET A 592 -12.32 -18.03 -11.52
CA MET A 592 -11.15 -17.85 -10.63
C MET A 592 -9.96 -17.20 -11.35
N ARG A 593 -10.04 -17.03 -12.67
CA ARG A 593 -8.90 -16.61 -13.51
C ARG A 593 -8.39 -15.21 -13.22
N LEU A 594 -9.30 -14.27 -12.87
CA LEU A 594 -8.93 -12.85 -12.77
C LEU A 594 -7.92 -12.61 -11.65
N ASN A 595 -8.24 -13.08 -10.43
CA ASN A 595 -7.37 -12.86 -9.28
C ASN A 595 -6.24 -13.91 -9.20
N ALA A 596 -6.53 -15.18 -9.54
CA ALA A 596 -5.49 -16.21 -9.55
C ALA A 596 -4.43 -15.96 -10.63
N GLY A 597 -4.80 -15.30 -11.74
CA GLY A 597 -3.92 -15.03 -12.88
C GLY A 597 -2.66 -14.26 -12.49
N PHE A 598 -2.78 -13.28 -11.59
CA PHE A 598 -1.66 -12.51 -11.09
C PHE A 598 -0.64 -13.38 -10.32
N PHE A 599 -1.11 -14.16 -9.36
CA PHE A 599 -0.24 -15.05 -8.57
C PHE A 599 0.36 -16.17 -9.41
N MET A 600 -0.40 -16.73 -10.35
CA MET A 600 0.10 -17.73 -11.30
C MET A 600 1.19 -17.15 -12.21
N ALA A 601 1.06 -15.89 -12.63
CA ALA A 601 2.09 -15.20 -13.41
C ALA A 601 3.39 -15.02 -12.62
N ILE A 602 3.31 -14.63 -11.35
CA ILE A 602 4.48 -14.48 -10.48
C ILE A 602 5.19 -15.83 -10.26
N ILE A 603 4.43 -16.89 -9.92
CA ILE A 603 5.00 -18.24 -9.74
C ILE A 603 5.62 -18.74 -11.05
N GLY A 604 4.95 -18.51 -12.18
CA GLY A 604 5.46 -18.85 -13.50
C GLY A 604 6.75 -18.13 -13.84
N LEU A 605 6.86 -16.85 -13.49
CA LEU A 605 8.07 -16.04 -13.69
C LEU A 605 9.24 -16.57 -12.84
N PHE A 606 9.02 -16.86 -11.57
CA PHE A 606 10.10 -17.36 -10.69
C PHE A 606 10.62 -18.72 -11.14
N ALA A 607 9.71 -19.62 -11.55
CA ALA A 607 10.11 -20.90 -12.13
C ALA A 607 10.84 -20.71 -13.47
N ALA A 608 10.39 -19.77 -14.32
CA ALA A 608 10.96 -19.53 -15.64
C ALA A 608 12.41 -19.03 -15.59
N VAL A 609 12.73 -18.10 -14.70
CA VAL A 609 14.10 -17.60 -14.52
C VAL A 609 15.04 -18.76 -14.21
N GLY A 610 14.66 -19.60 -13.24
CA GLY A 610 15.56 -20.68 -12.84
C GLY A 610 15.63 -21.83 -13.85
N LEU A 611 14.48 -22.20 -14.46
CA LEU A 611 14.44 -23.19 -15.53
C LEU A 611 15.26 -22.76 -16.74
N HIS A 612 15.25 -21.47 -17.08
CA HIS A 612 16.03 -20.96 -18.21
C HIS A 612 17.51 -21.31 -18.07
N TYR A 613 18.12 -20.94 -16.94
CA TYR A 613 19.53 -21.25 -16.70
C TYR A 613 19.77 -22.75 -16.56
N CYS A 614 19.02 -23.44 -15.67
CA CYS A 614 19.29 -24.85 -15.37
C CYS A 614 19.07 -25.78 -16.57
N VAL A 615 18.07 -25.55 -17.42
CA VAL A 615 17.84 -26.39 -18.62
C VAL A 615 18.96 -26.20 -19.63
N ASN A 616 19.40 -24.95 -19.86
CA ASN A 616 20.49 -24.67 -20.77
C ASN A 616 21.81 -25.26 -20.24
N ALA A 617 22.12 -25.03 -18.96
CA ALA A 617 23.31 -25.54 -18.30
C ALA A 617 23.32 -27.09 -18.17
N ALA A 618 22.15 -27.73 -18.05
CA ALA A 618 22.03 -29.19 -18.02
C ALA A 618 22.32 -29.87 -19.37
N LEU A 619 22.16 -29.13 -20.46
CA LEU A 619 22.25 -29.61 -21.85
C LEU A 619 23.48 -29.09 -22.60
N ILE A 620 24.40 -28.39 -21.92
CA ILE A 620 25.61 -27.85 -22.53
C ILE A 620 26.46 -28.91 -23.22
N GLY A 621 27.02 -28.53 -24.37
CA GLY A 621 27.96 -29.32 -25.15
C GLY A 621 29.34 -29.46 -24.51
N PRO A 622 30.27 -30.15 -25.19
CA PRO A 622 31.65 -30.29 -24.72
C PRO A 622 32.34 -28.92 -24.61
N PRO A 623 33.25 -28.75 -23.63
CA PRO A 623 34.00 -27.49 -23.47
C PRO A 623 34.98 -27.27 -24.63
N GLN A 624 35.06 -26.02 -25.07
CA GLN A 624 36.12 -25.50 -25.93
C GLN A 624 37.00 -24.57 -25.09
N HIS A 625 38.28 -24.90 -24.96
CA HIS A 625 39.24 -24.07 -24.23
C HIS A 625 40.10 -23.28 -25.20
N TYR A 626 40.32 -22.01 -24.91
CA TYR A 626 41.23 -21.14 -25.66
C TYR A 626 41.82 -20.06 -24.74
N PRO A 627 42.99 -19.49 -25.07
CA PRO A 627 43.64 -18.48 -24.24
C PRO A 627 42.74 -17.26 -24.02
N ALA A 628 42.68 -16.78 -22.78
CA ALA A 628 41.96 -15.56 -22.43
C ALA A 628 42.74 -14.32 -22.91
N VAL A 629 42.07 -13.45 -23.66
CA VAL A 629 42.60 -12.13 -24.05
C VAL A 629 41.81 -11.08 -23.30
N VAL A 630 42.42 -10.51 -22.26
CA VAL A 630 41.84 -9.45 -21.43
C VAL A 630 42.12 -8.10 -22.10
N VAL A 631 41.07 -7.34 -22.39
CA VAL A 631 41.13 -6.01 -23.04
C VAL A 631 40.92 -4.89 -22.04
N ASP A 632 40.10 -5.16 -21.03
CA ASP A 632 39.79 -4.21 -19.96
C ASP A 632 39.59 -4.97 -18.64
N SER A 633 39.69 -4.24 -17.53
CA SER A 633 39.58 -4.78 -16.19
C SER A 633 38.99 -3.74 -15.24
N HIS A 634 37.94 -4.12 -14.52
CA HIS A 634 37.33 -3.33 -13.46
C HIS A 634 37.60 -3.98 -12.11
N ALA A 635 38.16 -3.20 -11.18
CA ALA A 635 38.41 -3.66 -9.83
C ALA A 635 37.25 -3.25 -8.92
N ASP A 636 36.94 -4.11 -7.95
CA ASP A 636 35.93 -3.86 -6.93
C ASP A 636 36.08 -2.45 -6.32
N ASP A 637 35.06 -1.60 -6.49
CA ASP A 637 35.04 -0.25 -5.93
C ASP A 637 34.50 -0.30 -4.48
N PRO A 638 35.27 0.12 -3.46
CA PRO A 638 34.80 0.10 -2.08
C PRO A 638 33.54 0.96 -1.83
N ASP A 639 33.22 1.90 -2.73
CA ASP A 639 32.02 2.75 -2.65
C ASP A 639 30.81 2.18 -3.42
N VAL A 640 31.01 1.17 -4.28
CA VAL A 640 29.99 0.54 -5.13
C VAL A 640 30.21 -0.99 -5.16
N ASP A 641 29.27 -1.79 -4.66
CA ASP A 641 29.34 -3.28 -4.63
C ASP A 641 29.22 -3.89 -6.05
N ASP A 642 30.27 -3.72 -6.87
CA ASP A 642 30.34 -4.12 -8.28
C ASP A 642 31.26 -5.32 -8.55
N GLY A 643 32.13 -5.71 -7.61
CA GLY A 643 32.97 -6.89 -7.73
C GLY A 643 34.06 -6.77 -8.80
N TYR A 644 34.88 -7.81 -8.95
CA TYR A 644 35.95 -7.82 -9.95
C TYR A 644 35.42 -8.30 -11.30
N GLU A 645 35.60 -7.49 -12.35
CA GLU A 645 35.17 -7.82 -13.71
C GLU A 645 36.34 -7.76 -14.70
N LEU A 646 36.35 -8.68 -15.67
CA LEU A 646 37.30 -8.70 -16.78
C LEU A 646 36.55 -8.67 -18.10
N THR A 647 36.93 -7.75 -18.99
CA THR A 647 36.43 -7.71 -20.37
C THR A 647 37.33 -8.56 -21.24
N ILE A 648 36.79 -9.66 -21.76
CA ILE A 648 37.54 -10.63 -22.57
C ILE A 648 37.08 -10.65 -24.03
N VAL A 649 38.01 -10.92 -24.94
CA VAL A 649 37.68 -11.20 -26.35
C VAL A 649 37.39 -12.68 -26.55
N MET A 650 36.18 -13.00 -26.98
CA MET A 650 35.83 -14.35 -27.41
C MET A 650 36.45 -14.69 -28.77
N ASN A 651 36.55 -15.98 -29.13
CA ASN A 651 37.10 -16.43 -30.42
C ASN A 651 36.40 -15.85 -31.67
N ASN A 652 35.16 -15.38 -31.53
CA ASN A 652 34.42 -14.70 -32.59
C ASN A 652 34.74 -13.20 -32.71
N GLY A 653 35.69 -12.69 -31.93
CA GLY A 653 36.11 -11.29 -31.89
C GLY A 653 35.19 -10.37 -31.08
N LYS A 654 34.15 -10.89 -30.41
CA LYS A 654 33.24 -10.10 -29.60
C LYS A 654 33.77 -10.00 -28.16
N GLU A 655 33.70 -8.79 -27.61
CA GLU A 655 34.02 -8.52 -26.21
C GLU A 655 32.85 -8.91 -25.28
N THR A 656 33.18 -9.43 -24.10
CA THR A 656 32.20 -9.81 -23.07
C THR A 656 32.80 -9.59 -21.70
N GLU A 657 32.04 -8.93 -20.84
CA GLU A 657 32.36 -8.73 -19.43
C GLU A 657 32.07 -10.01 -18.65
N LEU A 658 33.02 -10.44 -17.83
CA LEU A 658 32.90 -11.59 -16.94
C LEU A 658 33.23 -11.19 -15.51
N ALA A 659 32.33 -11.54 -14.60
CA ALA A 659 32.59 -11.45 -13.18
C ALA A 659 33.57 -12.54 -12.78
N VAL A 660 34.64 -12.18 -12.06
CA VAL A 660 35.70 -13.08 -11.65
C VAL A 660 36.00 -12.98 -10.17
N THR A 661 36.65 -14.00 -9.63
CA THR A 661 37.17 -13.93 -8.26
C THR A 661 38.39 -13.00 -8.20
N GLU A 662 38.62 -12.37 -7.05
CA GLU A 662 39.82 -11.57 -6.76
C GLU A 662 41.10 -12.29 -7.19
N LYS A 663 41.21 -13.59 -6.89
CA LYS A 663 42.36 -14.41 -7.29
C LYS A 663 42.55 -14.45 -8.81
N ILE A 664 41.48 -14.67 -9.59
CA ILE A 664 41.56 -14.71 -11.06
C ILE A 664 41.89 -13.31 -11.61
N TYR A 665 41.33 -12.27 -11.00
CA TYR A 665 41.64 -10.89 -11.34
C TYR A 665 43.12 -10.57 -11.13
N GLU A 666 43.67 -10.89 -9.95
CA GLU A 666 45.09 -10.69 -9.64
C GLU A 666 46.00 -11.47 -10.61
N MET A 667 45.66 -12.73 -10.91
CA MET A 667 46.42 -13.54 -11.88
C MET A 667 46.41 -12.91 -13.27
N ALA A 668 45.25 -12.39 -13.72
CA ALA A 668 45.14 -11.65 -14.98
C ALA A 668 46.02 -10.38 -14.98
N MET A 669 45.98 -9.61 -13.89
CA MET A 669 46.78 -8.38 -13.74
C MET A 669 48.29 -8.66 -13.67
N ASN A 670 48.69 -9.81 -13.14
CA ASN A 670 50.07 -10.28 -13.09
C ASN A 670 50.56 -10.87 -14.44
N GLY A 671 49.70 -10.94 -15.46
CA GLY A 671 50.04 -11.49 -16.77
C GLY A 671 50.17 -13.01 -16.79
N GLU A 672 49.55 -13.71 -15.83
CA GLU A 672 49.54 -15.16 -15.82
C GLU A 672 48.63 -15.72 -16.94
N PRO A 673 48.99 -16.87 -17.53
CA PRO A 673 48.18 -17.45 -18.59
C PRO A 673 46.84 -17.95 -18.02
N LEU A 674 45.74 -17.49 -18.60
CA LEU A 674 44.38 -17.92 -18.29
C LEU A 674 43.71 -18.51 -19.54
N GLU A 675 42.80 -19.46 -19.34
CA GLU A 675 41.99 -20.07 -20.39
C GLU A 675 40.50 -19.80 -20.17
N ILE A 676 39.79 -19.56 -21.28
CA ILE A 676 38.34 -19.44 -21.32
C ILE A 676 37.75 -20.82 -21.59
N CYS A 677 36.88 -21.28 -20.70
CA CYS A 677 36.01 -22.42 -20.92
C CYS A 677 34.71 -21.96 -21.59
N HIS A 678 34.59 -22.19 -22.89
CA HIS A 678 33.40 -21.87 -23.67
C HIS A 678 32.54 -23.12 -23.87
N ARG A 679 31.26 -23.01 -23.50
CA ARG A 679 30.25 -24.05 -23.73
C ARG A 679 28.98 -23.45 -24.31
N GLU A 680 28.34 -24.18 -25.23
CA GLU A 680 27.09 -23.74 -25.85
C GLU A 680 25.97 -24.75 -25.56
N SER A 681 24.77 -24.24 -25.32
CA SER A 681 23.56 -25.05 -25.21
C SER A 681 22.93 -25.29 -26.60
N PRO A 682 22.12 -26.35 -26.76
CA PRO A 682 21.36 -26.60 -28.00
C PRO A 682 20.38 -25.48 -28.38
N PHE A 683 20.12 -24.53 -27.47
CA PHE A 683 19.23 -23.39 -27.67
C PHE A 683 20.01 -22.09 -27.97
N GLY A 684 21.31 -22.20 -28.27
CA GLY A 684 22.18 -21.07 -28.60
C GLY A 684 22.53 -20.18 -27.40
N VAL A 685 22.49 -20.74 -26.17
CA VAL A 685 22.96 -20.03 -24.97
C VAL A 685 24.43 -20.33 -24.77
N VAL A 686 25.25 -19.28 -24.72
CA VAL A 686 26.69 -19.37 -24.51
C VAL A 686 27.01 -19.20 -23.02
N PHE A 687 27.76 -20.15 -22.46
CA PHE A 687 28.30 -20.11 -21.12
C PHE A 687 29.83 -20.01 -21.17
N LEU A 688 30.37 -19.13 -20.33
CA LEU A 688 31.80 -18.85 -20.22
C LEU A 688 32.25 -19.05 -18.79
N GLY A 689 33.46 -19.57 -18.62
CA GLY A 689 34.18 -19.56 -17.35
C GLY A 689 35.65 -19.28 -17.60
N ILE A 690 36.36 -18.73 -16.62
CA ILE A 690 37.81 -18.50 -16.70
C ILE A 690 38.50 -19.39 -15.67
N HIS A 691 39.54 -20.10 -16.09
CA HIS A 691 40.37 -20.89 -15.18
C HIS A 691 41.83 -20.92 -15.66
N MET A 692 42.73 -21.41 -14.81
CA MET A 692 44.11 -21.67 -15.22
C MET A 692 44.17 -22.81 -16.25
N PRO A 693 45.14 -22.79 -17.17
CA PRO A 693 45.40 -23.91 -18.08
C PRO A 693 45.54 -25.20 -17.27
N SER A 694 44.77 -26.23 -17.62
CA SER A 694 44.92 -27.54 -16.99
C SER A 694 46.30 -28.09 -17.34
N THR A 695 47.17 -28.28 -16.35
CA THR A 695 48.38 -29.09 -16.49
C THR A 695 47.96 -30.56 -16.58
N GLU A 696 47.58 -30.98 -17.79
CA GLU A 696 47.22 -32.36 -18.22
C GLU A 696 46.03 -33.05 -17.52
#